data_AF-A0A3D2AA80-F1
#
_entry.id   AF-A0A3D2AA80-F1
#
_cell.length_a   1.000
_cell.length_b   1.000
_cell.length_c   1.000
_cell.angle_alpha   90.00
_cell.angle_beta   90.00
_cell.angle_gamma   90.00
#
_symmetry.space_group_name_H-M   'P 1'
#
loop_
_entity.id
_entity.type
_entity.pdbx_description
1 polymer ?
#
loop_
_entity_poly.entity_id
_entity_poly.type
_entity_poly.pdbx_seq_one_letter_code
_entity_poly.pdbx_strand_id
1 'polypeptide(L)'
;MKKVVAFVLIFALLLGAFPVFLSGVSVGAEPSNQHTHSYTDSFLFDSVSHWRVCKECGERTELAAHTLAHGVCVYCGCSEQKAFPDVNYEDWYGDSVEYTFGKRLITGYKNGKFGFADNTQRQDFIIILSRLSGDNVKKVSIYTNFSDVPYGSYYYDATLWGLTKGVVNGYNDGRFGVGDRVTREQIICFLYNYATYKGYNTDCSLTSSEIEQKYSDYKSVSDYAKTAVLWAISNGIISGRVTASGTYISPKAFAQRAEIAAIFFNIAKKGVFEKQIKDTTNSSGYNCKQQIVGGSEEQAKELKEKVLCSKNTEEIYNITGKKYYISRDMDLGDIPANLASGDAILFERGGVWRVPSNKPIVLSNGVTIGAYGKGPKPQFYGSQRNYADSSIWKKDSANVYKTSCSGGNAGNIVFNGNACLGVKKWSKSDLKENYDFYFASNTLYLYYTGDLGKDFDSIEVAQRGELISFYSGCTIDNLCLKYCGSHPINSTYGTDNTTITNCEIGYAGGSQQSGTTRFGNGIQFGIGATNVKVKYNYIYECYDAGFTFQTWSSAKRSTHYYNIDLSENLIEKCAYGIEYFTTNTEGSGLYSDYKNISFNKNIIRFAGYEWSQFQRPDPWMTSLIRGGQWAYMDDCENFTITNNIFDISRACIVFWWWHDESKNVIHLEPHKGLTVSGNTYYQARTPDGRCMTYHKNKPVYAYNETQYQEAVRLFDSNPKAMYWYPTVTFK
;
A
#
# COMPACT_ATOMS: atom_id res chain seq x y z
N MET A 1 15.06 38.44 -41.30
CA MET A 1 13.63 38.63 -41.68
C MET A 1 13.46 38.32 -43.16
N LYS A 2 12.59 37.36 -43.53
CA LYS A 2 11.93 37.15 -44.86
C LYS A 2 12.90 36.97 -46.07
N LYS A 3 12.74 36.06 -47.04
CA LYS A 3 11.56 35.44 -47.68
C LYS A 3 11.93 34.02 -48.20
N VAL A 4 11.10 32.97 -47.99
CA VAL A 4 10.03 32.41 -48.85
C VAL A 4 10.46 31.22 -49.73
N VAL A 5 9.99 30.03 -49.33
CA VAL A 5 9.37 28.91 -50.09
C VAL A 5 9.84 28.62 -51.54
N ALA A 6 10.29 27.38 -51.73
CA ALA A 6 10.07 26.57 -52.93
C ALA A 6 9.85 25.09 -52.51
N PHE A 7 9.14 24.29 -53.33
CA PHE A 7 8.71 22.92 -53.03
C PHE A 7 9.08 21.97 -54.21
N VAL A 8 8.92 20.65 -54.01
CA VAL A 8 8.98 19.54 -55.02
C VAL A 8 10.33 18.80 -55.23
N LEU A 9 10.51 17.73 -54.44
CA LEU A 9 10.72 16.31 -54.82
C LEU A 9 11.76 15.82 -55.88
N ILE A 10 12.52 14.79 -55.43
CA ILE A 10 12.79 13.47 -56.07
C ILE A 10 14.17 13.13 -56.73
N PHE A 11 14.78 12.06 -56.17
CA PHE A 11 15.79 11.08 -56.68
C PHE A 11 17.22 11.56 -57.04
N ALA A 12 18.26 11.11 -56.32
CA ALA A 12 19.06 9.87 -56.48
C ALA A 12 20.22 10.06 -57.50
N LEU A 13 21.49 9.72 -57.25
CA LEU A 13 22.10 8.41 -56.88
C LEU A 13 23.63 8.60 -56.57
N LEU A 14 24.40 7.50 -56.39
CA LEU A 14 25.89 7.38 -56.32
C LEU A 14 26.53 7.71 -54.94
N LEU A 15 27.45 6.92 -54.33
CA LEU A 15 28.08 5.60 -54.54
C LEU A 15 28.23 4.93 -53.13
N GLY A 16 28.63 3.68 -52.90
CA GLY A 16 29.12 2.55 -53.71
C GLY A 16 29.47 1.39 -52.75
N ALA A 17 29.54 0.13 -53.24
CA ALA A 17 29.39 -1.07 -52.41
C ALA A 17 30.68 -1.89 -52.17
N PHE A 18 30.93 -2.30 -50.90
CA PHE A 18 31.53 -3.59 -50.43
C PHE A 18 32.97 -3.99 -50.91
N PRO A 19 33.59 -5.11 -50.44
CA PRO A 19 33.27 -6.08 -49.35
C PRO A 19 34.45 -6.43 -48.37
N VAL A 20 34.28 -7.52 -47.58
CA VAL A 20 35.28 -8.42 -46.93
C VAL A 20 35.54 -8.18 -45.41
N PHE A 21 35.43 -9.15 -44.47
CA PHE A 21 34.69 -10.43 -44.35
C PHE A 21 34.61 -10.92 -42.86
N LEU A 22 33.86 -12.02 -42.59
CA LEU A 22 33.65 -12.86 -41.37
C LEU A 22 34.59 -12.74 -40.13
N SER A 23 34.06 -12.73 -38.89
CA SER A 23 33.49 -13.89 -38.16
C SER A 23 32.63 -13.41 -36.96
N GLY A 24 31.75 -14.17 -36.29
CA GLY A 24 31.41 -15.59 -36.40
C GLY A 24 30.89 -16.14 -35.06
N VAL A 25 29.69 -15.73 -34.62
CA VAL A 25 28.97 -16.37 -33.50
C VAL A 25 27.51 -16.55 -33.88
N SER A 26 27.11 -17.81 -34.10
CA SER A 26 25.71 -18.19 -34.21
C SER A 26 25.13 -18.34 -32.80
N VAL A 27 24.25 -17.42 -32.38
CA VAL A 27 23.35 -17.69 -31.26
C VAL A 27 22.07 -18.29 -31.84
N GLY A 28 21.98 -19.62 -31.80
CA GLY A 28 20.77 -20.33 -32.18
C GLY A 28 19.69 -20.10 -31.13
N ALA A 29 18.77 -19.17 -31.39
CA ALA A 29 17.47 -19.13 -30.75
C ALA A 29 16.41 -19.36 -31.83
N GLU A 30 15.79 -20.55 -31.83
CA GLU A 30 14.58 -20.75 -32.61
C GLU A 30 13.50 -19.78 -32.13
N PRO A 31 12.68 -19.18 -33.03
CA PRO A 31 11.54 -18.35 -32.64
C PRO A 31 10.39 -19.24 -32.14
N SER A 32 10.59 -19.92 -31.01
CA SER A 32 9.56 -20.70 -30.32
C SER A 32 8.84 -19.82 -29.30
N ASN A 33 7.51 -19.79 -29.41
CA ASN A 33 6.56 -19.10 -28.52
C ASN A 33 6.52 -17.57 -28.61
N GLN A 34 6.06 -17.06 -29.77
CA GLN A 34 5.19 -15.88 -29.74
C GLN A 34 4.00 -16.17 -28.79
N HIS A 35 3.94 -15.51 -27.65
CA HIS A 35 2.81 -15.58 -26.74
C HIS A 35 1.95 -14.33 -26.87
N THR A 36 0.65 -14.51 -27.04
CA THR A 36 -0.33 -13.41 -27.00
C THR A 36 -0.74 -13.17 -25.57
N HIS A 37 -0.67 -11.93 -25.10
CA HIS A 37 -1.14 -11.59 -23.75
C HIS A 37 -2.67 -11.65 -23.66
N SER A 38 -3.21 -11.43 -22.45
CA SER A 38 -4.58 -10.97 -22.23
C SER A 38 -4.56 -9.72 -21.35
N TYR A 39 -5.37 -8.69 -21.65
CA TYR A 39 -5.50 -7.48 -20.81
C TYR A 39 -5.95 -7.79 -19.38
N THR A 40 -6.36 -9.03 -19.14
CA THR A 40 -6.86 -9.45 -17.86
C THR A 40 -5.79 -9.40 -16.78
N ASP A 41 -4.49 -9.56 -17.11
CA ASP A 41 -3.51 -10.03 -16.10
C ASP A 41 -2.15 -9.29 -16.04
N SER A 42 -1.87 -8.33 -16.93
CA SER A 42 -0.49 -7.82 -17.18
C SER A 42 -0.07 -6.47 -16.55
N PHE A 43 -0.97 -5.68 -15.94
CA PHE A 43 -0.61 -4.36 -15.37
C PHE A 43 -1.12 -4.13 -13.95
N LEU A 44 -0.38 -3.32 -13.20
CA LEU A 44 -0.71 -2.94 -11.83
C LEU A 44 -0.76 -1.44 -11.61
N PHE A 45 -1.60 -1.06 -10.63
CA PHE A 45 -1.89 0.32 -10.29
C PHE A 45 -1.25 0.67 -8.95
N ASP A 46 -0.27 1.58 -8.97
CA ASP A 46 0.33 2.14 -7.77
C ASP A 46 -0.58 3.21 -7.15
N SER A 47 -1.05 2.97 -5.91
CA SER A 47 -1.92 3.88 -5.18
C SER A 47 -1.23 5.15 -4.64
N VAL A 48 0.09 5.27 -4.78
CA VAL A 48 0.87 6.42 -4.32
C VAL A 48 1.31 7.32 -5.49
N SER A 49 1.46 6.77 -6.70
CA SER A 49 1.96 7.51 -7.87
C SER A 49 1.01 7.61 -9.07
N HIS A 50 -0.01 6.75 -9.21
CA HIS A 50 -1.00 6.75 -10.30
C HIS A 50 -0.53 6.26 -11.70
N TRP A 51 0.55 5.48 -11.83
CA TRP A 51 1.06 4.93 -13.12
C TRP A 51 1.21 3.38 -13.13
N ARG A 52 1.54 2.79 -14.30
CA ARG A 52 1.63 1.33 -14.57
C ARG A 52 3.07 0.84 -14.84
N VAL A 53 3.26 -0.48 -14.75
CA VAL A 53 4.54 -1.21 -14.92
C VAL A 53 4.31 -2.51 -15.70
N CYS A 54 5.24 -2.90 -16.58
CA CYS A 54 5.19 -4.17 -17.32
C CYS A 54 5.65 -5.36 -16.47
N LYS A 55 4.87 -6.45 -16.47
CA LYS A 55 5.03 -7.60 -15.55
C LYS A 55 6.19 -8.56 -15.86
N GLU A 56 6.79 -8.52 -17.05
CA GLU A 56 7.91 -9.41 -17.42
C GLU A 56 9.27 -8.70 -17.54
N CYS A 57 9.34 -7.44 -17.96
CA CYS A 57 10.62 -6.71 -18.06
C CYS A 57 10.95 -5.81 -16.84
N GLY A 58 9.98 -5.50 -15.98
CA GLY A 58 10.23 -4.83 -14.67
C GLY A 58 10.60 -3.34 -14.70
N GLU A 59 10.71 -2.72 -15.88
CA GLU A 59 11.10 -1.31 -16.04
C GLU A 59 9.95 -0.33 -15.68
N ARG A 60 10.28 0.71 -14.89
CA ARG A 60 9.50 1.94 -14.73
C ARG A 60 10.34 3.12 -15.19
N THR A 61 9.88 3.92 -16.16
CA THR A 61 10.52 5.20 -16.48
C THR A 61 9.57 6.38 -16.54
N GLU A 62 10.07 7.50 -16.04
CA GLU A 62 9.54 8.83 -16.32
C GLU A 62 9.74 9.14 -17.82
N LEU A 63 8.64 9.40 -18.53
CA LEU A 63 8.57 10.20 -19.75
C LEU A 63 9.70 10.06 -20.81
N ALA A 64 10.03 8.85 -21.32
CA ALA A 64 10.78 8.72 -22.59
C ALA A 64 10.71 7.36 -23.32
N ALA A 65 10.71 6.21 -22.61
CA ALA A 65 11.26 4.96 -23.17
C ALA A 65 10.27 3.91 -23.72
N HIS A 66 9.07 4.30 -24.16
CA HIS A 66 8.19 3.44 -24.96
C HIS A 66 8.08 3.98 -26.40
N THR A 67 9.04 3.63 -27.26
CA THR A 67 8.84 3.73 -28.72
C THR A 67 7.98 2.54 -29.15
N LEU A 68 6.67 2.64 -28.99
CA LEU A 68 5.74 1.65 -29.53
C LEU A 68 5.71 1.78 -31.06
N ALA A 69 6.04 0.71 -31.76
CA ALA A 69 5.91 0.63 -33.21
C ALA A 69 4.69 -0.24 -33.54
N HIS A 70 3.57 0.41 -33.88
CA HIS A 70 2.32 -0.26 -34.26
C HIS A 70 1.71 -1.18 -33.17
N GLY A 71 1.74 -0.76 -31.90
CA GLY A 71 1.19 -1.55 -30.78
C GLY A 71 2.04 -2.76 -30.38
N VAL A 72 3.30 -2.80 -30.81
CA VAL A 72 4.30 -3.78 -30.38
C VAL A 72 5.46 -3.02 -29.73
N CYS A 73 5.88 -3.49 -28.55
CA CYS A 73 7.06 -2.94 -27.90
C CYS A 73 8.33 -3.39 -28.65
N VAL A 74 9.12 -2.42 -29.12
CA VAL A 74 10.31 -2.63 -29.95
C VAL A 74 11.46 -3.38 -29.25
N TYR A 75 11.35 -3.63 -27.94
CA TYR A 75 12.35 -4.36 -27.15
C TYR A 75 11.94 -5.81 -26.82
N CYS A 76 10.67 -6.09 -26.49
CA CYS A 76 10.21 -7.46 -26.16
C CYS A 76 9.52 -8.18 -27.35
N GLY A 77 9.08 -7.46 -28.38
CA GLY A 77 8.23 -8.01 -29.45
C GLY A 77 6.81 -8.40 -28.99
N CYS A 78 6.46 -8.13 -27.73
CA CYS A 78 5.23 -8.53 -27.08
C CYS A 78 4.06 -7.56 -27.38
N SER A 79 2.86 -8.11 -27.59
CA SER A 79 1.67 -7.37 -28.03
C SER A 79 0.54 -7.41 -26.98
N GLU A 80 0.04 -6.22 -26.64
CA GLU A 80 -0.98 -6.03 -25.63
C GLU A 80 -2.36 -6.47 -26.15
N GLN A 81 -2.96 -7.52 -25.58
CA GLN A 81 -4.32 -7.92 -25.96
C GLN A 81 -5.33 -7.02 -25.25
N LYS A 82 -5.66 -5.89 -25.88
CA LYS A 82 -6.72 -4.90 -25.58
C LYS A 82 -7.91 -5.41 -24.75
N ALA A 83 -8.21 -4.79 -23.59
CA ALA A 83 -9.36 -5.19 -22.73
C ALA A 83 -10.70 -5.03 -23.43
N PHE A 84 -10.77 -4.02 -24.29
CA PHE A 84 -11.93 -3.67 -25.06
C PHE A 84 -11.50 -3.68 -26.54
N PRO A 85 -12.07 -4.56 -27.38
CA PRO A 85 -11.63 -4.73 -28.76
C PRO A 85 -12.00 -3.52 -29.64
N ASP A 86 -12.85 -2.62 -29.14
CA ASP A 86 -13.23 -1.35 -29.78
C ASP A 86 -12.36 -0.16 -29.35
N VAL A 87 -11.36 -0.33 -28.48
CA VAL A 87 -10.49 0.77 -27.99
C VAL A 87 -9.15 0.73 -28.70
N ASN A 88 -8.72 1.86 -29.27
CA ASN A 88 -7.34 2.04 -29.65
C ASN A 88 -6.56 2.68 -28.49
N TYR A 89 -5.68 1.91 -27.84
CA TYR A 89 -4.98 2.36 -26.64
C TYR A 89 -3.85 3.37 -26.92
N GLU A 90 -3.42 3.48 -28.18
CA GLU A 90 -2.51 4.55 -28.65
C GLU A 90 -3.22 5.91 -28.80
N ASP A 91 -4.56 5.95 -28.77
CA ASP A 91 -5.30 7.21 -28.81
C ASP A 91 -5.26 7.91 -27.44
N TRP A 92 -5.53 9.23 -27.42
CA TRP A 92 -5.55 10.10 -26.24
C TRP A 92 -6.38 9.62 -25.02
N TYR A 93 -7.26 8.63 -25.20
CA TYR A 93 -8.13 8.06 -24.17
C TYR A 93 -7.70 6.66 -23.69
N GLY A 94 -6.63 6.06 -24.23
CA GLY A 94 -6.16 4.70 -23.89
C GLY A 94 -5.92 4.50 -22.40
N ASP A 95 -4.93 5.20 -21.83
CA ASP A 95 -4.63 5.24 -20.39
C ASP A 95 -5.87 5.48 -19.52
N SER A 96 -6.78 6.31 -20.02
CA SER A 96 -7.97 6.78 -19.30
C SER A 96 -9.06 5.70 -19.22
N VAL A 97 -9.29 4.98 -20.32
CA VAL A 97 -10.10 3.75 -20.36
C VAL A 97 -9.51 2.75 -19.38
N GLU A 98 -8.20 2.57 -19.42
CA GLU A 98 -7.48 1.63 -18.59
C GLU A 98 -7.64 1.93 -17.09
N TYR A 99 -7.45 3.20 -16.73
CA TYR A 99 -7.60 3.72 -15.39
C TYR A 99 -9.02 3.48 -14.87
N THR A 100 -10.04 3.91 -15.60
CA THR A 100 -11.43 3.80 -15.16
C THR A 100 -11.94 2.36 -15.11
N PHE A 101 -11.42 1.47 -15.97
CA PHE A 101 -11.67 0.03 -15.89
C PHE A 101 -10.98 -0.62 -14.69
N GLY A 102 -9.69 -0.33 -14.46
CA GLY A 102 -8.94 -0.84 -13.31
C GLY A 102 -9.53 -0.41 -11.96
N LYS A 103 -10.09 0.81 -11.90
CA LYS A 103 -10.86 1.33 -10.76
C LYS A 103 -12.31 0.83 -10.69
N ARG A 104 -12.78 0.05 -11.68
CA ARG A 104 -14.17 -0.41 -11.88
C ARG A 104 -15.22 0.71 -11.88
N LEU A 105 -14.79 1.94 -12.17
CA LEU A 105 -15.66 3.08 -12.43
C LEU A 105 -16.50 2.79 -13.68
N ILE A 106 -15.82 2.50 -14.80
CA ILE A 106 -16.43 2.13 -16.07
C ILE A 106 -16.05 0.69 -16.40
N THR A 107 -17.02 -0.22 -16.38
CA THR A 107 -16.81 -1.67 -16.50
C THR A 107 -16.91 -2.21 -17.94
N GLY A 108 -17.10 -1.34 -18.94
CA GLY A 108 -17.53 -1.73 -20.28
C GLY A 108 -18.98 -2.25 -20.31
N TYR A 109 -19.39 -2.78 -21.46
CA TYR A 109 -20.68 -3.42 -21.70
C TYR A 109 -20.58 -4.95 -21.65
N LYS A 110 -21.73 -5.63 -21.50
CA LYS A 110 -21.82 -7.10 -21.48
C LYS A 110 -21.29 -7.79 -22.76
N ASN A 111 -21.21 -7.08 -23.88
CA ASN A 111 -20.67 -7.59 -25.15
C ASN A 111 -19.13 -7.45 -25.26
N GLY A 112 -18.45 -7.10 -24.16
CA GLY A 112 -16.99 -6.97 -24.11
C GLY A 112 -16.45 -5.66 -24.68
N LYS A 113 -17.28 -4.71 -25.13
CA LYS A 113 -16.84 -3.39 -25.62
C LYS A 113 -16.78 -2.33 -24.53
N PHE A 114 -15.92 -1.32 -24.71
CA PHE A 114 -15.93 -0.14 -23.86
C PHE A 114 -17.07 0.82 -24.23
N GLY A 115 -17.31 1.01 -25.52
CA GLY A 115 -18.22 2.02 -26.08
C GLY A 115 -17.59 3.41 -26.12
N PHE A 116 -16.33 3.54 -26.53
CA PHE A 116 -15.55 4.77 -26.31
C PHE A 116 -16.19 6.06 -26.89
N ALA A 117 -16.78 5.95 -28.08
CA ALA A 117 -17.47 7.05 -28.76
C ALA A 117 -18.96 7.21 -28.35
N ASP A 118 -19.51 6.29 -27.54
CA ASP A 118 -20.91 6.33 -27.14
C ASP A 118 -21.18 7.45 -26.14
N ASN A 119 -22.30 8.14 -26.33
CA ASN A 119 -22.78 9.15 -25.40
C ASN A 119 -23.31 8.49 -24.13
N THR A 120 -22.88 8.99 -22.96
CA THR A 120 -23.25 8.39 -21.67
C THR A 120 -24.64 8.83 -21.22
N GLN A 121 -25.38 7.91 -20.61
CA GLN A 121 -26.70 8.18 -20.05
C GLN A 121 -26.60 8.66 -18.59
N ARG A 122 -27.55 9.51 -18.17
CA ARG A 122 -27.54 10.18 -16.87
C ARG A 122 -27.46 9.22 -15.68
N GLN A 123 -28.24 8.13 -15.72
CA GLN A 123 -28.27 7.14 -14.65
C GLN A 123 -27.00 6.28 -14.59
N ASP A 124 -26.31 6.10 -15.71
CA ASP A 124 -25.02 5.39 -15.72
C ASP A 124 -23.92 6.27 -15.09
N PHE A 125 -23.96 7.59 -15.32
CA PHE A 125 -22.99 8.50 -14.72
C PHE A 125 -23.12 8.61 -13.19
N ILE A 126 -24.34 8.61 -12.64
CA ILE A 126 -24.51 8.62 -11.18
C ILE A 126 -24.05 7.30 -10.53
N ILE A 127 -24.18 6.17 -11.23
CA ILE A 127 -23.58 4.89 -10.80
C ILE A 127 -22.05 4.98 -10.76
N ILE A 128 -21.41 5.67 -11.72
CA ILE A 128 -19.95 5.86 -11.69
C ILE A 128 -19.54 6.68 -10.45
N LEU A 129 -20.24 7.78 -10.16
CA LEU A 129 -19.98 8.60 -8.96
C LEU A 129 -20.25 7.86 -7.64
N SER A 130 -21.29 7.02 -7.57
CA SER A 130 -21.58 6.27 -6.35
C SER A 130 -20.52 5.21 -6.06
N ARG A 131 -20.01 4.52 -7.10
CA ARG A 131 -18.84 3.62 -7.00
C ARG A 131 -17.58 4.36 -6.56
N LEU A 132 -17.35 5.56 -7.09
CA LEU A 132 -16.21 6.41 -6.71
C LEU A 132 -16.26 6.83 -5.24
N SER A 133 -17.45 7.06 -4.69
CA SER A 133 -17.59 7.52 -3.30
C SER A 133 -17.23 6.47 -2.25
N GLY A 134 -17.44 5.18 -2.57
CA GLY A 134 -17.34 4.08 -1.59
C GLY A 134 -18.47 4.06 -0.55
N ASP A 135 -19.50 4.91 -0.71
CA ASP A 135 -20.64 5.01 0.19
C ASP A 135 -21.54 3.76 0.09
N ASN A 136 -22.13 3.32 1.21
CA ASN A 136 -23.17 2.29 1.19
C ASN A 136 -24.50 2.88 0.72
N VAL A 137 -24.71 2.90 -0.61
CA VAL A 137 -25.91 3.44 -1.27
C VAL A 137 -27.22 2.78 -0.82
N LYS A 138 -27.18 1.54 -0.32
CA LYS A 138 -28.37 0.78 0.12
C LYS A 138 -28.95 1.25 1.46
N LYS A 139 -28.27 2.15 2.18
CA LYS A 139 -28.72 2.70 3.48
C LYS A 139 -29.36 4.09 3.37
N VAL A 140 -29.74 4.51 2.17
CA VAL A 140 -30.42 5.80 1.94
C VAL A 140 -31.92 5.65 2.22
N SER A 141 -32.43 6.41 3.18
CA SER A 141 -33.80 6.27 3.72
C SER A 141 -34.82 7.28 3.18
N ILE A 142 -34.60 7.82 1.97
CA ILE A 142 -35.58 8.68 1.28
C ILE A 142 -36.26 7.92 0.15
N TYR A 143 -37.51 8.27 -0.15
CA TYR A 143 -38.17 7.86 -1.39
C TYR A 143 -38.12 9.02 -2.41
N THR A 144 -37.99 8.69 -3.69
CA THR A 144 -38.11 9.67 -4.77
C THR A 144 -39.47 9.55 -5.46
N ASN A 145 -40.00 10.69 -5.90
CA ASN A 145 -41.25 10.79 -6.67
C ASN A 145 -41.00 10.88 -8.19
N PHE A 146 -39.76 10.67 -8.66
CA PHE A 146 -39.45 10.69 -10.10
C PHE A 146 -40.14 9.54 -10.83
N SER A 147 -40.95 9.87 -11.84
CA SER A 147 -41.76 8.91 -12.60
C SER A 147 -40.93 7.90 -13.41
N ASP A 148 -39.67 8.24 -13.70
CA ASP A 148 -38.69 7.43 -14.42
C ASP A 148 -37.70 6.69 -13.49
N VAL A 149 -37.89 6.76 -12.16
CA VAL A 149 -37.03 6.05 -11.17
C VAL A 149 -37.85 5.07 -10.31
N PRO A 150 -38.40 4.00 -10.91
CA PRO A 150 -39.17 3.01 -10.17
C PRO A 150 -38.27 2.18 -9.24
N TYR A 151 -38.84 1.81 -8.08
CA TYR A 151 -38.18 1.00 -7.05
C TYR A 151 -37.60 -0.30 -7.62
N GLY A 152 -36.38 -0.66 -7.21
CA GLY A 152 -35.68 -1.86 -7.66
C GLY A 152 -34.96 -1.73 -9.01
N SER A 153 -35.05 -0.59 -9.71
CA SER A 153 -34.21 -0.32 -10.89
C SER A 153 -32.73 -0.36 -10.56
N TYR A 154 -31.88 -0.78 -11.51
CA TYR A 154 -30.42 -0.95 -11.29
C TYR A 154 -29.67 0.33 -10.89
N TYR A 155 -30.29 1.49 -11.12
CA TYR A 155 -29.80 2.83 -10.76
C TYR A 155 -30.50 3.45 -9.55
N TYR A 156 -31.53 2.80 -8.98
CA TYR A 156 -32.39 3.38 -7.94
C TYR A 156 -31.59 3.89 -6.73
N ASP A 157 -30.81 3.01 -6.09
CA ASP A 157 -30.01 3.35 -4.91
C ASP A 157 -28.97 4.45 -5.20
N ALA A 158 -28.34 4.41 -6.38
CA ALA A 158 -27.34 5.40 -6.80
C ALA A 158 -27.98 6.77 -7.04
N THR A 159 -29.17 6.82 -7.66
CA THR A 159 -29.94 8.05 -7.85
C THR A 159 -30.42 8.63 -6.51
N LEU A 160 -30.98 7.80 -5.62
CA LEU A 160 -31.38 8.21 -4.27
C LEU A 160 -30.20 8.76 -3.45
N TRP A 161 -29.06 8.07 -3.47
CA TRP A 161 -27.81 8.56 -2.89
C TRP A 161 -27.43 9.93 -3.47
N GLY A 162 -27.37 10.03 -4.80
CA GLY A 162 -26.98 11.25 -5.49
C GLY A 162 -27.85 12.47 -5.16
N LEU A 163 -29.16 12.26 -5.00
CA LEU A 163 -30.11 13.29 -4.55
C LEU A 163 -29.89 13.66 -3.07
N THR A 164 -29.80 12.66 -2.20
CA THR A 164 -29.60 12.84 -0.75
C THR A 164 -28.31 13.59 -0.43
N LYS A 165 -27.28 13.40 -1.24
CA LYS A 165 -25.97 14.05 -1.08
C LYS A 165 -25.84 15.36 -1.86
N GLY A 166 -26.88 15.80 -2.59
CA GLY A 166 -26.85 17.02 -3.40
C GLY A 166 -25.96 16.94 -4.66
N VAL A 167 -25.50 15.75 -5.03
CA VAL A 167 -24.61 15.50 -6.18
C VAL A 167 -25.35 15.72 -7.51
N VAL A 168 -26.62 15.29 -7.58
CA VAL A 168 -27.51 15.42 -8.75
C VAL A 168 -28.86 15.98 -8.35
N ASN A 169 -29.56 16.58 -9.32
CA ASN A 169 -30.96 16.98 -9.22
C ASN A 169 -31.75 16.37 -10.39
N GLY A 170 -33.07 16.30 -10.25
CA GLY A 170 -33.97 16.00 -11.38
C GLY A 170 -34.24 17.24 -12.25
N TYR A 171 -35.15 17.08 -13.20
CA TYR A 171 -35.71 18.16 -14.01
C TYR A 171 -36.99 18.70 -13.39
N ASN A 172 -37.37 19.92 -13.78
CA ASN A 172 -38.56 20.61 -13.26
C ASN A 172 -39.89 19.96 -13.71
N ASP A 173 -39.86 18.96 -14.60
CA ASP A 173 -41.02 18.21 -15.08
C ASP A 173 -41.34 16.96 -14.23
N GLY A 174 -40.61 16.74 -13.13
CA GLY A 174 -40.81 15.58 -12.25
C GLY A 174 -40.15 14.29 -12.73
N ARG A 175 -39.20 14.36 -13.68
CA ARG A 175 -38.31 13.25 -14.06
C ARG A 175 -36.89 13.44 -13.51
N PHE A 176 -36.16 12.35 -13.35
CA PHE A 176 -34.71 12.38 -13.15
C PHE A 176 -33.97 12.64 -14.47
N GLY A 177 -34.50 12.13 -15.59
CA GLY A 177 -33.84 12.10 -16.90
C GLY A 177 -33.15 10.76 -17.18
N VAL A 178 -33.77 9.64 -16.80
CA VAL A 178 -33.27 8.29 -17.12
C VAL A 178 -33.32 8.04 -18.62
N GLY A 179 -32.23 7.50 -19.18
CA GLY A 179 -32.07 7.30 -20.63
C GLY A 179 -31.59 8.54 -21.38
N ASP A 180 -31.76 9.75 -20.81
CA ASP A 180 -31.26 10.99 -21.40
C ASP A 180 -29.72 11.01 -21.39
N ARG A 181 -29.15 11.48 -22.52
CA ARG A 181 -27.70 11.64 -22.67
C ARG A 181 -27.23 12.88 -21.90
N VAL A 182 -26.18 12.75 -21.09
CA VAL A 182 -25.66 13.88 -20.32
C VAL A 182 -24.79 14.80 -21.18
N THR A 183 -24.97 16.10 -20.99
CA THR A 183 -24.10 17.12 -21.60
C THR A 183 -22.80 17.28 -20.81
N ARG A 184 -21.76 17.81 -21.46
CA ARG A 184 -20.45 18.06 -20.81
C ARG A 184 -20.58 19.01 -19.62
N GLU A 185 -21.39 20.07 -19.71
CA GLU A 185 -21.62 20.99 -18.57
C GLU A 185 -22.34 20.29 -17.39
N GLN A 186 -23.27 19.36 -17.66
CA GLN A 186 -23.98 18.61 -16.61
C GLN A 186 -23.03 17.68 -15.84
N ILE A 187 -22.16 16.95 -16.55
CA ILE A 187 -21.12 16.11 -15.93
C ILE A 187 -20.23 16.95 -15.03
N ILE A 188 -19.79 18.11 -15.50
CA ILE A 188 -18.94 19.02 -14.74
C ILE A 188 -19.67 19.54 -13.48
N CYS A 189 -20.96 19.87 -13.57
CA CYS A 189 -21.76 20.23 -12.40
C CYS A 189 -21.84 19.09 -11.37
N PHE A 190 -22.08 17.86 -11.81
CA PHE A 190 -22.18 16.72 -10.88
C PHE A 190 -20.83 16.40 -10.22
N LEU A 191 -19.72 16.57 -10.93
CA LEU A 191 -18.37 16.45 -10.37
C LEU A 191 -18.04 17.57 -9.39
N TYR A 192 -18.46 18.80 -9.66
CA TYR A 192 -18.32 19.93 -8.75
C TYR A 192 -19.16 19.71 -7.48
N ASN A 193 -20.44 19.34 -7.62
CA ASN A 193 -21.31 19.03 -6.49
C ASN A 193 -20.79 17.84 -5.68
N TYR A 194 -20.23 16.82 -6.34
CA TYR A 194 -19.55 15.70 -5.66
C TYR A 194 -18.30 16.16 -4.89
N ALA A 195 -17.50 17.06 -5.46
CA ALA A 195 -16.37 17.67 -4.76
C ALA A 195 -16.83 18.45 -3.52
N THR A 196 -17.86 19.29 -3.64
CA THR A 196 -18.47 20.00 -2.51
C THR A 196 -19.01 19.04 -1.45
N TYR A 197 -19.72 17.97 -1.86
CA TYR A 197 -20.24 16.94 -0.95
C TYR A 197 -19.14 16.27 -0.13
N LYS A 198 -18.05 15.85 -0.78
CA LYS A 198 -16.94 15.15 -0.12
C LYS A 198 -16.03 16.10 0.67
N GLY A 199 -16.08 17.41 0.41
CA GLY A 199 -15.18 18.40 1.01
C GLY A 199 -13.84 18.52 0.29
N TYR A 200 -13.79 18.18 -1.01
CA TYR A 200 -12.61 18.38 -1.85
C TYR A 200 -12.45 19.85 -2.26
N ASN A 201 -11.27 20.19 -2.80
CA ASN A 201 -10.99 21.56 -3.21
C ASN A 201 -11.88 22.00 -4.39
N THR A 202 -12.74 23.01 -4.15
CA THR A 202 -13.62 23.64 -5.14
C THR A 202 -13.16 25.03 -5.58
N ASP A 203 -11.95 25.44 -5.21
CA ASP A 203 -11.40 26.75 -5.53
C ASP A 203 -11.16 26.92 -7.04
N CYS A 204 -11.32 28.17 -7.49
CA CYS A 204 -11.11 28.60 -8.87
C CYS A 204 -9.92 29.57 -8.91
N SER A 205 -8.81 29.17 -9.52
CA SER A 205 -7.63 30.01 -9.71
C SER A 205 -7.74 30.94 -10.92
N LEU A 206 -8.69 30.69 -11.83
CA LEU A 206 -8.96 31.50 -13.01
C LEU A 206 -10.25 32.32 -12.84
N THR A 207 -10.33 33.44 -13.55
CA THR A 207 -11.54 34.26 -13.70
C THR A 207 -12.31 33.90 -14.98
N SER A 208 -13.60 34.27 -15.05
CA SER A 208 -14.40 34.12 -16.28
C SER A 208 -13.73 34.80 -17.48
N SER A 209 -13.14 35.98 -17.31
CA SER A 209 -12.48 36.73 -18.38
C SER A 209 -11.28 35.99 -18.98
N GLU A 210 -10.50 35.29 -18.17
CA GLU A 210 -9.37 34.47 -18.63
C GLU A 210 -9.84 33.22 -19.39
N ILE A 211 -10.95 32.63 -18.96
CA ILE A 211 -11.56 31.50 -19.67
C ILE A 211 -12.19 31.95 -20.99
N GLU A 212 -12.84 33.11 -21.06
CA GLU A 212 -13.42 33.65 -22.30
C GLU A 212 -12.38 33.94 -23.37
N GLN A 213 -11.19 34.40 -22.98
CA GLN A 213 -10.06 34.58 -23.90
C GLN A 213 -9.54 33.26 -24.49
N LYS A 214 -9.65 32.16 -23.74
CA LYS A 214 -9.15 30.83 -24.13
C LYS A 214 -10.20 29.97 -24.85
N TYR A 215 -11.48 30.14 -24.52
CA TYR A 215 -12.59 29.34 -25.03
C TYR A 215 -13.75 30.24 -25.45
N SER A 216 -13.81 30.54 -26.76
CA SER A 216 -14.82 31.45 -27.35
C SER A 216 -16.27 30.99 -27.18
N ASP A 217 -16.50 29.74 -26.79
CA ASP A 217 -17.82 29.16 -26.49
C ASP A 217 -18.19 29.18 -24.99
N TYR A 218 -17.37 29.73 -24.10
CA TYR A 218 -17.72 29.88 -22.67
C TYR A 218 -19.03 30.63 -22.45
N LYS A 219 -19.33 31.62 -23.30
CA LYS A 219 -20.62 32.32 -23.34
C LYS A 219 -21.86 31.44 -23.58
N SER A 220 -21.67 30.18 -24.00
CA SER A 220 -22.74 29.18 -24.18
C SER A 220 -22.91 28.23 -23.00
N VAL A 221 -22.05 28.32 -21.97
CA VAL A 221 -22.20 27.62 -20.69
C VAL A 221 -23.43 28.19 -19.98
N SER A 222 -24.36 27.32 -19.56
CA SER A 222 -25.53 27.78 -18.79
C SER A 222 -25.12 28.36 -17.44
N ASP A 223 -25.88 29.34 -16.93
CA ASP A 223 -25.54 30.04 -15.68
C ASP A 223 -25.33 29.08 -14.49
N TYR A 224 -26.14 28.03 -14.37
CA TYR A 224 -26.00 27.00 -13.33
C TYR A 224 -24.66 26.25 -13.39
N ALA A 225 -23.98 26.26 -14.53
CA ALA A 225 -22.75 25.51 -14.79
C ALA A 225 -21.49 26.38 -14.81
N LYS A 226 -21.59 27.73 -14.82
CA LYS A 226 -20.44 28.63 -14.96
C LYS A 226 -19.38 28.39 -13.89
N THR A 227 -19.77 28.34 -12.60
CA THR A 227 -18.85 28.06 -11.49
C THR A 227 -18.18 26.69 -11.60
N ALA A 228 -18.94 25.65 -11.96
CA ALA A 228 -18.42 24.30 -12.09
C ALA A 228 -17.43 24.17 -13.28
N VAL A 229 -17.72 24.84 -14.40
CA VAL A 229 -16.83 24.90 -15.57
C VAL A 229 -15.57 25.71 -15.28
N LEU A 230 -15.68 26.82 -14.55
CA LEU A 230 -14.55 27.62 -14.06
C LEU A 230 -13.61 26.77 -13.20
N TRP A 231 -14.15 26.04 -12.21
CA TRP A 231 -13.42 25.11 -11.36
C TRP A 231 -12.74 24.00 -12.16
N ALA A 232 -13.47 23.35 -13.07
CA ALA A 232 -12.96 22.21 -13.82
C ALA A 232 -11.83 22.58 -14.79
N ILE A 233 -11.84 23.81 -15.32
CA ILE A 233 -10.75 24.33 -16.16
C ILE A 233 -9.57 24.79 -15.28
N SER A 234 -9.84 25.50 -14.17
CA SER A 234 -8.82 25.94 -13.20
C SER A 234 -7.98 24.78 -12.66
N ASN A 235 -8.63 23.66 -12.35
CA ASN A 235 -8.01 22.47 -11.78
C ASN A 235 -7.56 21.44 -12.83
N GLY A 236 -7.67 21.76 -14.13
CA GLY A 236 -7.20 20.90 -15.23
C GLY A 236 -7.97 19.58 -15.39
N ILE A 237 -9.20 19.50 -14.87
CA ILE A 237 -10.12 18.36 -15.05
C ILE A 237 -10.51 18.23 -16.53
N ILE A 238 -10.76 19.37 -17.19
CA ILE A 238 -10.98 19.47 -18.63
C ILE A 238 -10.02 20.49 -19.29
N SER A 239 -9.57 20.15 -20.48
CA SER A 239 -8.74 20.99 -21.37
C SER A 239 -9.50 21.52 -22.59
N GLY A 240 -10.78 21.15 -22.76
CA GLY A 240 -11.59 21.41 -23.94
C GLY A 240 -11.34 20.42 -25.09
N ARG A 241 -12.24 20.43 -26.09
CA ARG A 241 -12.08 19.70 -27.36
C ARG A 241 -11.27 20.55 -28.33
N VAL A 242 -10.15 20.02 -28.81
CA VAL A 242 -9.32 20.66 -29.85
C VAL A 242 -9.93 20.37 -31.23
N THR A 243 -10.02 21.40 -32.06
CA THR A 243 -10.51 21.32 -33.45
C THR A 243 -9.65 22.20 -34.36
N ALA A 244 -9.84 22.10 -35.68
CA ALA A 244 -9.12 22.95 -36.64
C ALA A 244 -9.36 24.46 -36.46
N SER A 245 -10.49 24.88 -35.85
CA SER A 245 -10.82 26.29 -35.61
C SER A 245 -10.48 26.77 -34.19
N GLY A 246 -9.88 25.92 -33.35
CA GLY A 246 -9.50 26.25 -31.97
C GLY A 246 -9.97 25.21 -30.95
N THR A 247 -9.84 25.57 -29.67
CA THR A 247 -10.22 24.72 -28.53
C THR A 247 -11.51 25.21 -27.89
N TYR A 248 -12.46 24.30 -27.63
CA TYR A 248 -13.82 24.63 -27.20
C TYR A 248 -14.24 23.81 -25.97
N ILE A 249 -15.03 24.38 -25.08
CA ILE A 249 -15.58 23.68 -23.91
C ILE A 249 -16.63 22.64 -24.34
N SER A 250 -17.38 22.97 -25.40
CA SER A 250 -18.53 22.22 -25.93
C SER A 250 -19.60 21.91 -24.87
N PRO A 251 -20.08 22.90 -24.09
CA PRO A 251 -20.86 22.66 -22.88
C PRO A 251 -22.17 21.91 -23.13
N LYS A 252 -22.84 22.19 -24.26
CA LYS A 252 -24.10 21.54 -24.67
C LYS A 252 -23.92 20.21 -25.40
N ALA A 253 -22.69 19.85 -25.80
CA ALA A 253 -22.45 18.58 -26.47
C ALA A 253 -22.61 17.42 -25.48
N PHE A 254 -23.16 16.30 -25.95
CA PHE A 254 -23.19 15.07 -25.18
C PHE A 254 -21.77 14.56 -24.90
N ALA A 255 -21.56 14.02 -23.71
CA ALA A 255 -20.28 13.50 -23.26
C ALA A 255 -20.10 12.02 -23.61
N GLN A 256 -19.02 11.72 -24.32
CA GLN A 256 -18.65 10.37 -24.72
C GLN A 256 -17.95 9.63 -23.57
N ARG A 257 -18.04 8.30 -23.54
CA ARG A 257 -17.44 7.47 -22.48
C ARG A 257 -15.92 7.64 -22.40
N ALA A 258 -15.23 7.84 -23.54
CA ALA A 258 -13.80 8.21 -23.59
C ALA A 258 -13.50 9.52 -22.85
N GLU A 259 -14.33 10.56 -23.03
CA GLU A 259 -14.15 11.86 -22.37
C GLU A 259 -14.37 11.74 -20.86
N ILE A 260 -15.35 10.95 -20.43
CA ILE A 260 -15.61 10.69 -19.01
C ILE A 260 -14.44 9.93 -18.38
N ALA A 261 -13.89 8.95 -19.10
CA ALA A 261 -12.71 8.23 -18.68
C ALA A 261 -11.53 9.20 -18.45
N ALA A 262 -11.28 10.09 -19.41
CA ALA A 262 -10.22 11.09 -19.33
C ALA A 262 -10.45 12.14 -18.23
N ILE A 263 -11.70 12.53 -17.98
CA ILE A 263 -12.05 13.42 -16.87
C ILE A 263 -11.67 12.77 -15.52
N PHE A 264 -12.03 11.51 -15.28
CA PHE A 264 -11.65 10.82 -14.05
C PHE A 264 -10.14 10.54 -13.94
N PHE A 265 -9.47 10.29 -15.06
CA PHE A 265 -8.01 10.15 -15.10
C PHE A 265 -7.30 11.47 -14.78
N ASN A 266 -7.76 12.59 -15.36
CA ASN A 266 -7.25 13.93 -15.05
C ASN A 266 -7.46 14.29 -13.58
N ILE A 267 -8.65 14.04 -13.03
CA ILE A 267 -8.95 14.25 -11.60
C ILE A 267 -7.94 13.54 -10.70
N ALA A 268 -7.61 12.27 -11.00
CA ALA A 268 -6.62 11.50 -10.25
C ALA A 268 -5.19 12.01 -10.46
N LYS A 269 -4.80 12.28 -11.71
CA LYS A 269 -3.48 12.84 -12.05
C LYS A 269 -3.22 14.24 -11.45
N LYS A 270 -4.29 14.96 -11.11
CA LYS A 270 -4.26 16.30 -10.51
C LYS A 270 -4.56 16.32 -9.00
N GLY A 271 -4.86 15.18 -8.38
CA GLY A 271 -5.20 15.11 -6.95
C GLY A 271 -6.46 15.91 -6.57
N VAL A 272 -7.40 16.10 -7.50
CA VAL A 272 -8.56 17.00 -7.29
C VAL A 272 -9.55 16.42 -6.29
N PHE A 273 -9.69 15.09 -6.24
CA PHE A 273 -10.52 14.38 -5.27
C PHE A 273 -9.70 13.83 -4.11
N GLU A 274 -8.78 14.64 -3.60
CA GLU A 274 -8.00 14.38 -2.40
C GLU A 274 -8.14 15.55 -1.43
N LYS A 275 -8.38 15.23 -0.15
CA LYS A 275 -8.39 16.26 0.91
C LYS A 275 -6.96 16.69 1.21
N GLN A 276 -6.70 17.98 1.05
CA GLN A 276 -5.42 18.60 1.40
C GLN A 276 -5.26 18.65 2.92
N ILE A 277 -4.51 17.69 3.47
CA ILE A 277 -4.21 17.64 4.89
C ILE A 277 -3.18 18.72 5.21
N LYS A 278 -3.66 19.77 5.88
CA LYS A 278 -2.93 20.99 6.20
C LYS A 278 -1.75 20.78 7.15
N ASP A 279 -1.79 19.69 7.93
CA ASP A 279 -0.79 19.38 8.93
C ASP A 279 -0.41 17.90 8.86
N THR A 280 0.81 17.62 8.39
CA THR A 280 1.36 16.28 8.16
C THR A 280 2.36 15.85 9.25
N THR A 281 2.57 16.72 10.25
CA THR A 281 3.45 16.47 11.38
C THR A 281 2.62 16.34 12.64
N ASN A 282 2.77 15.23 13.38
CA ASN A 282 2.04 15.06 14.63
C ASN A 282 2.77 15.69 15.83
N SER A 283 2.10 15.72 16.99
CA SER A 283 2.64 16.29 18.24
C SER A 283 3.96 15.68 18.74
N SER A 284 4.45 14.60 18.13
CA SER A 284 5.74 13.98 18.48
C SER A 284 6.89 14.45 17.58
N GLY A 285 6.60 15.32 16.61
CA GLY A 285 7.53 15.76 15.57
C GLY A 285 7.66 14.79 14.39
N TYR A 286 6.82 13.74 14.33
CA TYR A 286 6.84 12.79 13.22
C TYR A 286 6.10 13.37 12.01
N ASN A 287 6.83 13.69 10.94
CA ASN A 287 6.28 14.17 9.68
C ASN A 287 6.10 13.01 8.69
N CYS A 288 4.86 12.73 8.29
CA CYS A 288 4.53 11.57 7.47
C CYS A 288 4.84 11.77 5.96
N LYS A 289 5.12 13.02 5.54
CA LYS A 289 5.59 13.34 4.19
C LYS A 289 7.11 13.35 4.08
N GLN A 290 7.84 13.45 5.19
CA GLN A 290 9.30 13.40 5.20
C GLN A 290 9.79 12.00 4.84
N GLN A 291 10.53 11.87 3.75
CA GLN A 291 11.09 10.59 3.29
C GLN A 291 12.58 10.52 3.60
N ILE A 292 13.05 9.38 4.10
CA ILE A 292 14.48 9.15 4.29
C ILE A 292 15.06 8.70 2.95
N VAL A 293 16.24 9.23 2.61
CA VAL A 293 17.01 8.73 1.47
C VAL A 293 18.07 7.77 2.01
N GLY A 294 17.87 6.49 1.71
CA GLY A 294 18.82 5.41 1.96
C GLY A 294 19.59 5.03 0.71
N GLY A 295 20.45 4.03 0.84
CA GLY A 295 21.24 3.51 -0.27
C GLY A 295 20.54 2.45 -1.12
N SER A 296 19.38 1.95 -0.68
CA SER A 296 18.68 0.82 -1.31
C SER A 296 17.40 1.18 -2.08
N GLU A 297 17.21 2.45 -2.46
CA GLU A 297 15.94 2.94 -3.04
C GLU A 297 15.45 2.13 -4.25
N GLU A 298 16.33 1.82 -5.18
CA GLU A 298 15.98 1.08 -6.41
C GLU A 298 15.59 -0.37 -6.10
N GLN A 299 16.40 -1.06 -5.29
CA GLN A 299 16.15 -2.45 -4.91
C GLN A 299 14.90 -2.58 -4.02
N ALA A 300 14.68 -1.63 -3.11
CA ALA A 300 13.48 -1.56 -2.28
C ALA A 300 12.23 -1.30 -3.13
N LYS A 301 12.31 -0.36 -4.09
CA LYS A 301 11.24 -0.09 -5.05
C LYS A 301 10.89 -1.33 -5.89
N GLU A 302 11.89 -1.98 -6.50
CA GLU A 302 11.70 -3.21 -7.26
C GLU A 302 11.07 -4.33 -6.43
N LEU A 303 11.57 -4.55 -5.20
CA LEU A 303 11.08 -5.64 -4.36
C LEU A 303 9.66 -5.37 -3.89
N LYS A 304 9.37 -4.15 -3.43
CA LYS A 304 8.02 -3.68 -3.09
C LYS A 304 7.05 -3.89 -4.25
N GLU A 305 7.48 -3.56 -5.47
CA GLU A 305 6.68 -3.82 -6.67
C GLU A 305 6.42 -5.30 -6.85
N LYS A 306 7.46 -6.16 -6.86
CA LYS A 306 7.29 -7.62 -6.97
C LYS A 306 6.28 -8.17 -5.95
N VAL A 307 6.31 -7.69 -4.69
CA VAL A 307 5.30 -8.03 -3.67
C VAL A 307 3.90 -7.56 -4.07
N LEU A 308 3.71 -6.25 -4.31
CA LEU A 308 2.39 -5.68 -4.63
C LEU A 308 1.77 -6.28 -5.90
N CYS A 309 2.64 -6.67 -6.84
CA CYS A 309 2.37 -7.15 -8.19
C CYS A 309 2.20 -8.67 -8.36
N SER A 310 2.25 -9.43 -7.27
CA SER A 310 2.15 -10.89 -7.31
C SER A 310 0.89 -11.41 -8.03
N LYS A 311 1.05 -12.56 -8.70
CA LYS A 311 -0.03 -13.35 -9.31
C LYS A 311 -1.07 -13.79 -8.27
N ASN A 312 -2.27 -14.20 -8.69
CA ASN A 312 -3.27 -14.76 -7.78
C ASN A 312 -2.77 -16.06 -7.13
N THR A 313 -3.27 -16.38 -5.94
CA THR A 313 -2.74 -17.48 -5.13
C THR A 313 -2.85 -18.83 -5.85
N GLU A 314 -3.93 -19.05 -6.61
CA GLU A 314 -4.12 -20.27 -7.40
C GLU A 314 -3.27 -20.37 -8.67
N GLU A 315 -2.54 -19.31 -9.05
CA GLU A 315 -1.51 -19.35 -10.10
C GLU A 315 -0.12 -19.75 -9.55
N ILE A 316 0.05 -19.71 -8.21
CA ILE A 316 1.31 -19.98 -7.51
C ILE A 316 1.24 -21.32 -6.76
N TYR A 317 0.09 -21.62 -6.16
CA TYR A 317 -0.12 -22.77 -5.28
C TYR A 317 -1.11 -23.76 -5.86
N ASN A 318 -0.72 -25.04 -5.90
CA ASN A 318 -1.62 -26.14 -6.23
C ASN A 318 -2.55 -26.43 -5.05
N ILE A 319 -3.77 -25.89 -5.09
CA ILE A 319 -4.80 -26.16 -4.08
C ILE A 319 -5.36 -27.56 -4.27
N THR A 320 -5.18 -28.43 -3.28
CA THR A 320 -5.57 -29.85 -3.33
C THR A 320 -6.98 -30.13 -2.80
N GLY A 321 -7.51 -29.26 -1.94
CA GLY A 321 -8.87 -29.32 -1.39
C GLY A 321 -9.85 -28.41 -2.13
N LYS A 322 -10.92 -28.02 -1.43
CA LYS A 322 -11.97 -27.15 -1.96
C LYS A 322 -11.51 -25.69 -1.98
N LYS A 323 -11.91 -24.95 -3.02
CA LYS A 323 -11.75 -23.50 -3.12
C LYS A 323 -13.05 -22.79 -2.75
N TYR A 324 -12.97 -21.86 -1.81
CA TYR A 324 -14.08 -20.99 -1.40
C TYR A 324 -13.76 -19.56 -1.82
N TYR A 325 -14.53 -19.02 -2.77
CA TYR A 325 -14.34 -17.69 -3.32
C TYR A 325 -15.21 -16.68 -2.57
N ILE A 326 -14.57 -15.72 -1.89
CA ILE A 326 -15.23 -14.66 -1.11
C ILE A 326 -15.20 -13.37 -1.94
N SER A 327 -16.36 -13.01 -2.51
CA SER A 327 -16.54 -11.78 -3.29
C SER A 327 -16.66 -10.55 -2.39
N ARG A 328 -16.50 -9.35 -2.96
CA ARG A 328 -16.44 -8.08 -2.20
C ARG A 328 -17.74 -7.69 -1.48
N ASP A 329 -18.84 -8.38 -1.77
CA ASP A 329 -20.16 -8.23 -1.16
C ASP A 329 -20.46 -9.29 -0.08
N MET A 330 -19.53 -10.22 0.16
CA MET A 330 -19.57 -11.20 1.25
C MET A 330 -18.78 -10.72 2.46
N ASP A 331 -19.29 -11.04 3.66
CA ASP A 331 -18.67 -10.72 4.94
C ASP A 331 -17.76 -11.86 5.44
N LEU A 332 -16.91 -11.59 6.44
CA LEU A 332 -16.09 -12.62 7.10
C LEU A 332 -16.93 -13.71 7.81
N GLY A 333 -18.24 -13.50 7.95
CA GLY A 333 -19.19 -14.50 8.45
C GLY A 333 -19.54 -15.59 7.42
N ASP A 334 -19.31 -15.34 6.13
CA ASP A 334 -19.61 -16.27 5.03
C ASP A 334 -18.49 -17.30 4.79
N ILE A 335 -17.37 -17.18 5.53
CA ILE A 335 -16.29 -18.19 5.53
C ILE A 335 -16.85 -19.50 6.13
N PRO A 336 -16.67 -20.65 5.47
CA PRO A 336 -17.14 -21.95 5.99
C PRO A 336 -16.54 -22.26 7.36
N ALA A 337 -17.39 -22.65 8.32
CA ALA A 337 -16.96 -22.95 9.69
C ALA A 337 -16.09 -24.22 9.82
N ASN A 338 -16.17 -25.13 8.85
CA ASN A 338 -15.45 -26.41 8.84
C ASN A 338 -14.61 -26.51 7.56
N LEU A 339 -13.33 -26.13 7.66
CA LEU A 339 -12.35 -26.22 6.57
C LEU A 339 -11.45 -27.44 6.77
N ALA A 340 -11.20 -28.18 5.69
CA ALA A 340 -10.29 -29.32 5.71
C ALA A 340 -8.84 -28.91 5.35
N SER A 341 -7.87 -29.73 5.74
CA SER A 341 -6.49 -29.59 5.25
C SER A 341 -6.47 -29.69 3.72
N GLY A 342 -5.82 -28.74 3.06
CA GLY A 342 -5.81 -28.57 1.60
C GLY A 342 -6.87 -27.62 1.05
N ASP A 343 -7.89 -27.24 1.82
CA ASP A 343 -8.87 -26.24 1.41
C ASP A 343 -8.25 -24.83 1.31
N ALA A 344 -8.82 -23.97 0.45
CA ALA A 344 -8.40 -22.59 0.27
C ALA A 344 -9.56 -21.59 0.39
N ILE A 345 -9.37 -20.52 1.16
CA ILE A 345 -10.23 -19.33 1.17
C ILE A 345 -9.58 -18.27 0.27
N LEU A 346 -10.22 -17.93 -0.84
CA LEU A 346 -9.70 -16.98 -1.82
C LEU A 346 -10.56 -15.72 -1.82
N PHE A 347 -9.96 -14.58 -1.52
CA PHE A 347 -10.66 -13.29 -1.43
C PHE A 347 -10.50 -12.45 -2.70
N GLU A 348 -11.58 -11.79 -3.13
CA GLU A 348 -11.54 -10.99 -4.35
C GLU A 348 -10.65 -9.75 -4.17
N ARG A 349 -9.61 -9.65 -5.00
CA ARG A 349 -8.75 -8.46 -5.09
C ARG A 349 -9.60 -7.19 -5.19
N GLY A 350 -9.21 -6.16 -4.45
CA GLY A 350 -9.92 -4.88 -4.35
C GLY A 350 -11.16 -4.88 -3.44
N GLY A 351 -11.41 -5.94 -2.68
CA GLY A 351 -12.33 -5.91 -1.52
C GLY A 351 -11.65 -5.43 -0.24
N VAL A 352 -12.47 -5.01 0.74
CA VAL A 352 -12.03 -4.56 2.07
C VAL A 352 -12.85 -5.26 3.14
N TRP A 353 -12.20 -6.08 3.95
CA TRP A 353 -12.78 -6.81 5.08
C TRP A 353 -12.24 -6.25 6.39
N ARG A 354 -13.12 -6.06 7.37
CA ARG A 354 -12.77 -5.52 8.69
C ARG A 354 -12.81 -6.65 9.71
N VAL A 355 -11.65 -7.04 10.22
CA VAL A 355 -11.50 -8.18 11.12
C VAL A 355 -11.85 -7.74 12.55
N PRO A 356 -12.80 -8.38 13.24
CA PRO A 356 -13.17 -7.97 14.59
C PRO A 356 -12.02 -8.11 15.60
N SER A 357 -11.83 -7.09 16.44
CA SER A 357 -10.77 -7.04 17.46
C SER A 357 -10.73 -8.24 18.42
N ASN A 358 -11.87 -8.91 18.60
CA ASN A 358 -12.05 -10.08 19.45
C ASN A 358 -12.28 -11.40 18.67
N LYS A 359 -12.19 -11.38 17.33
CA LYS A 359 -12.43 -12.54 16.46
C LYS A 359 -11.51 -12.46 15.22
N PRO A 360 -10.21 -12.77 15.37
CA PRO A 360 -9.30 -12.91 14.23
C PRO A 360 -9.77 -14.03 13.27
N ILE A 361 -9.24 -14.02 12.05
CA ILE A 361 -9.38 -15.15 11.13
C ILE A 361 -8.47 -16.26 11.63
N VAL A 362 -9.04 -17.37 12.12
CA VAL A 362 -8.29 -18.52 12.62
C VAL A 362 -8.22 -19.60 11.55
N LEU A 363 -7.04 -19.86 11.00
CA LEU A 363 -6.81 -20.88 9.99
C LEU A 363 -6.57 -22.24 10.64
N SER A 364 -7.42 -23.23 10.32
CA SER A 364 -7.22 -24.64 10.68
C SER A 364 -6.01 -25.24 9.96
N ASN A 365 -5.46 -26.36 10.48
CA ASN A 365 -4.28 -27.01 9.93
C ASN A 365 -4.40 -27.27 8.42
N GLY A 366 -3.37 -26.88 7.66
CA GLY A 366 -3.29 -27.13 6.22
C GLY A 366 -4.17 -26.24 5.33
N VAL A 367 -4.80 -25.20 5.88
CA VAL A 367 -5.67 -24.29 5.11
C VAL A 367 -4.84 -23.19 4.43
N THR A 368 -5.18 -22.89 3.18
CA THR A 368 -4.67 -21.72 2.45
C THR A 368 -5.62 -20.53 2.59
N ILE A 369 -5.10 -19.34 2.84
CA ILE A 369 -5.81 -18.07 2.62
C ILE A 369 -5.06 -17.27 1.55
N GLY A 370 -5.81 -16.74 0.58
CA GLY A 370 -5.24 -16.17 -0.64
C GLY A 370 -6.12 -15.14 -1.33
N ALA A 371 -5.70 -14.75 -2.52
CA ALA A 371 -6.38 -13.77 -3.37
C ALA A 371 -6.73 -14.33 -4.76
N TYR A 372 -7.85 -13.87 -5.32
CA TYR A 372 -8.24 -14.11 -6.71
C TYR A 372 -8.75 -12.83 -7.39
N GLY A 373 -8.81 -12.83 -8.73
CA GLY A 373 -9.37 -11.72 -9.52
C GLY A 373 -8.37 -10.60 -9.80
N LYS A 374 -8.83 -9.34 -9.79
CA LYS A 374 -8.07 -8.18 -10.30
C LYS A 374 -8.15 -6.94 -9.41
N GLY A 375 -7.10 -6.11 -9.47
CA GLY A 375 -6.97 -4.86 -8.74
C GLY A 375 -5.93 -4.95 -7.60
N PRO A 376 -6.01 -4.07 -6.59
CA PRO A 376 -5.19 -4.16 -5.38
C PRO A 376 -5.40 -5.50 -4.65
N LYS A 377 -4.47 -5.91 -3.79
CA LYS A 377 -4.64 -7.08 -2.91
C LYS A 377 -5.92 -6.95 -2.07
N PRO A 378 -6.59 -8.06 -1.71
CA PRO A 378 -7.70 -8.03 -0.75
C PRO A 378 -7.21 -7.42 0.58
N GLN A 379 -7.96 -6.45 1.11
CA GLN A 379 -7.53 -5.63 2.24
C GLN A 379 -8.22 -6.09 3.52
N PHE A 380 -7.43 -6.36 4.55
CA PHE A 380 -7.87 -6.82 5.87
C PHE A 380 -7.46 -5.77 6.89
N TYR A 381 -8.44 -5.09 7.47
CA TYR A 381 -8.23 -3.99 8.41
C TYR A 381 -8.65 -4.40 9.83
N GLY A 382 -7.78 -4.17 10.82
CA GLY A 382 -8.13 -4.31 12.25
C GLY A 382 -8.97 -3.15 12.77
N SER A 383 -8.99 -2.03 12.04
CA SER A 383 -9.90 -0.92 12.27
C SER A 383 -11.34 -1.33 11.96
N GLN A 384 -12.21 -1.23 12.96
CA GLN A 384 -13.57 -1.79 12.91
C GLN A 384 -14.50 -1.02 11.94
N ARG A 385 -14.14 0.21 11.58
CA ARG A 385 -14.82 1.03 10.56
C ARG A 385 -13.89 2.13 10.09
N ASN A 386 -14.22 2.76 8.97
CA ASN A 386 -13.66 4.07 8.68
C ASN A 386 -14.30 5.09 9.66
N TYR A 387 -13.46 5.76 10.46
CA TYR A 387 -13.88 6.75 11.45
C TYR A 387 -13.97 8.18 10.87
N ALA A 388 -13.76 8.40 9.57
CA ALA A 388 -13.99 9.70 8.91
C ALA A 388 -15.48 10.10 8.81
N ASP A 389 -16.42 9.21 9.16
CA ASP A 389 -17.84 9.51 9.27
C ASP A 389 -18.09 10.49 10.45
N SER A 390 -18.27 11.78 10.17
CA SER A 390 -18.45 12.81 11.21
C SER A 390 -19.66 12.55 12.13
N SER A 391 -20.66 11.78 11.70
CA SER A 391 -21.86 11.50 12.50
C SER A 391 -21.58 10.65 13.75
N ILE A 392 -20.44 9.93 13.80
CA ILE A 392 -20.07 9.10 14.96
C ILE A 392 -19.32 9.88 16.04
N TRP A 393 -18.82 11.07 15.74
CA TRP A 393 -18.04 11.88 16.65
C TRP A 393 -18.94 12.84 17.44
N LYS A 394 -18.73 12.87 18.75
CA LYS A 394 -19.38 13.82 19.66
C LYS A 394 -18.31 14.71 20.27
N LYS A 395 -18.58 16.01 20.38
CA LYS A 395 -17.67 16.93 21.08
C LYS A 395 -17.67 16.59 22.57
N ASP A 396 -16.49 16.44 23.17
CA ASP A 396 -16.31 16.22 24.62
C ASP A 396 -15.93 17.51 25.34
N SER A 397 -15.06 18.31 24.72
CA SER A 397 -14.66 19.65 25.20
C SER A 397 -14.20 20.53 24.02
N ALA A 398 -13.48 21.63 24.27
CA ALA A 398 -12.82 22.39 23.21
C ALA A 398 -11.80 21.49 22.49
N ASN A 399 -11.92 21.37 21.16
CA ASN A 399 -11.07 20.57 20.26
C ASN A 399 -10.96 19.06 20.55
N VAL A 400 -11.48 18.54 21.68
CA VAL A 400 -11.55 17.10 21.95
C VAL A 400 -12.88 16.53 21.47
N TYR A 401 -12.80 15.59 20.55
CA TYR A 401 -13.90 14.76 20.07
C TYR A 401 -13.81 13.37 20.69
N LYS A 402 -14.95 12.69 20.83
CA LYS A 402 -15.04 11.30 21.28
C LYS A 402 -15.96 10.45 20.42
N THR A 403 -15.65 9.17 20.32
CA THR A 403 -16.48 8.16 19.63
C THR A 403 -16.35 6.79 20.31
N SER A 404 -17.35 5.94 20.10
CA SER A 404 -17.33 4.55 20.57
C SER A 404 -16.32 3.73 19.77
N CYS A 405 -15.43 3.04 20.46
CA CYS A 405 -14.33 2.26 19.89
C CYS A 405 -14.15 0.98 20.73
N SER A 406 -14.85 -0.09 20.35
CA SER A 406 -14.83 -1.38 21.05
C SER A 406 -13.53 -2.14 20.78
N GLY A 407 -12.94 -2.76 21.81
CA GLY A 407 -11.75 -3.61 21.64
C GLY A 407 -10.65 -3.45 22.69
N GLY A 408 -10.90 -2.74 23.80
CA GLY A 408 -9.98 -2.70 24.96
C GLY A 408 -8.71 -1.85 24.82
N ASN A 409 -8.19 -1.60 23.61
CA ASN A 409 -7.17 -0.59 23.36
C ASN A 409 -7.12 -0.16 21.88
N ALA A 410 -6.39 0.92 21.60
CA ALA A 410 -5.96 1.30 20.25
C ALA A 410 -4.47 1.65 20.25
N GLY A 411 -3.73 1.09 19.30
CA GLY A 411 -2.30 1.28 19.16
C GLY A 411 -1.91 2.52 18.37
N ASN A 412 -2.60 2.82 17.27
CA ASN A 412 -2.37 3.97 16.41
C ASN A 412 -3.70 4.49 15.83
N ILE A 413 -3.70 5.70 15.27
CA ILE A 413 -4.73 6.19 14.35
C ILE A 413 -4.03 6.63 13.08
N VAL A 414 -4.55 6.23 11.93
CA VAL A 414 -3.98 6.54 10.61
C VAL A 414 -4.96 7.38 9.81
N PHE A 415 -4.50 8.56 9.37
CA PHE A 415 -5.30 9.55 8.66
C PHE A 415 -4.93 9.57 7.18
N ASN A 416 -5.92 9.37 6.30
CA ASN A 416 -5.77 9.23 4.84
C ASN A 416 -4.60 8.30 4.43
N GLY A 417 -4.55 7.10 5.03
CA GLY A 417 -3.59 6.04 4.71
C GLY A 417 -2.16 6.27 5.22
N ASN A 418 -1.57 7.44 4.99
CA ASN A 418 -0.25 7.79 5.50
C ASN A 418 0.00 9.30 5.64
N ALA A 419 -1.03 10.14 5.58
CA ALA A 419 -0.85 11.58 5.50
C ALA A 419 -0.65 12.24 6.88
N CYS A 420 -1.24 11.68 7.93
CA CYS A 420 -0.82 11.92 9.32
C CYS A 420 -1.08 10.67 10.20
N LEU A 421 -0.44 10.61 11.37
CA LEU A 421 -0.46 9.47 12.30
C LEU A 421 -0.64 9.93 13.75
N GLY A 422 -1.43 9.20 14.53
CA GLY A 422 -1.80 9.57 15.90
C GLY A 422 -0.68 9.44 16.93
N VAL A 423 -0.72 10.30 17.96
CA VAL A 423 0.16 10.23 19.13
C VAL A 423 -0.64 9.77 20.34
N LYS A 424 -0.30 8.57 20.86
CA LYS A 424 -1.00 8.01 22.02
C LYS A 424 -0.63 8.76 23.29
N LYS A 425 -1.63 9.25 24.01
CA LYS A 425 -1.49 9.81 25.36
C LYS A 425 -2.02 8.85 26.43
N TRP A 426 -1.63 9.11 27.69
CA TRP A 426 -1.96 8.27 28.84
C TRP A 426 -3.11 8.81 29.70
N SER A 427 -3.47 10.09 29.55
CA SER A 427 -4.66 10.69 30.16
C SER A 427 -5.40 11.59 29.18
N LYS A 428 -6.68 11.89 29.47
CA LYS A 428 -7.48 12.84 28.66
C LYS A 428 -6.96 14.28 28.79
N SER A 429 -6.29 14.63 29.89
CA SER A 429 -5.67 15.95 30.14
C SER A 429 -4.40 16.19 29.33
N ASP A 430 -3.81 15.15 28.73
CA ASP A 430 -2.62 15.26 27.89
C ASP A 430 -2.95 15.51 26.40
N LEU A 431 -4.24 15.58 26.05
CA LEU A 431 -4.73 15.92 24.72
C LEU A 431 -4.63 17.44 24.49
N LYS A 432 -3.61 17.87 23.74
CA LYS A 432 -3.22 19.29 23.62
C LYS A 432 -3.05 19.76 22.17
N GLU A 433 -2.63 18.85 21.30
CA GLU A 433 -2.25 19.14 19.91
C GLU A 433 -2.97 18.20 18.94
N ASN A 434 -3.02 18.59 17.65
CA ASN A 434 -3.66 17.77 16.62
C ASN A 434 -3.07 16.35 16.61
N TYR A 435 -3.96 15.37 16.42
CA TYR A 435 -3.63 13.95 16.36
C TYR A 435 -3.25 13.29 17.70
N ASP A 436 -3.28 14.04 18.81
CA ASP A 436 -3.26 13.46 20.15
C ASP A 436 -4.49 12.60 20.37
N PHE A 437 -4.32 11.36 20.80
CA PHE A 437 -5.43 10.47 21.13
C PHE A 437 -5.27 9.73 22.44
N TYR A 438 -6.39 9.52 23.12
CA TYR A 438 -6.48 8.80 24.38
C TYR A 438 -7.62 7.77 24.29
N PHE A 439 -7.42 6.59 24.87
CA PHE A 439 -8.42 5.52 24.86
C PHE A 439 -8.74 5.12 26.29
N ALA A 440 -10.02 5.13 26.64
CA ALA A 440 -10.52 4.64 27.93
C ALA A 440 -11.93 4.06 27.77
N SER A 441 -12.20 2.92 28.44
CA SER A 441 -13.54 2.33 28.56
C SER A 441 -14.31 2.22 27.22
N ASN A 442 -13.67 1.65 26.19
CA ASN A 442 -14.19 1.54 24.82
C ASN A 442 -14.62 2.88 24.18
N THR A 443 -14.04 3.99 24.65
CA THR A 443 -14.20 5.33 24.07
C THR A 443 -12.84 5.82 23.58
N LEU A 444 -12.79 6.23 22.32
CA LEU A 444 -11.65 6.93 21.75
C LEU A 444 -11.88 8.44 21.88
N TYR A 445 -10.91 9.15 22.44
CA TYR A 445 -10.83 10.60 22.49
C TYR A 445 -9.72 11.06 21.54
N LEU A 446 -9.97 12.09 20.75
CA LEU A 446 -9.05 12.65 19.75
C LEU A 446 -9.09 14.18 19.85
N TYR A 447 -7.91 14.81 19.96
CA TYR A 447 -7.77 16.25 19.81
C TYR A 447 -7.61 16.61 18.35
N TYR A 448 -8.45 17.53 17.87
CA TYR A 448 -8.36 18.09 16.53
C TYR A 448 -8.98 19.49 16.48
N THR A 449 -8.36 20.44 15.77
CA THR A 449 -8.88 21.81 15.62
C THR A 449 -9.80 21.99 14.41
N GLY A 450 -9.85 21.02 13.49
CA GLY A 450 -10.70 21.03 12.29
C GLY A 450 -11.99 20.21 12.42
N ASP A 451 -12.53 19.79 11.27
CA ASP A 451 -13.72 18.94 11.15
C ASP A 451 -13.33 17.57 10.59
N LEU A 452 -13.28 16.57 11.46
CA LEU A 452 -12.76 15.22 11.17
C LEU A 452 -13.38 14.56 9.92
N GLY A 453 -14.65 14.84 9.60
CA GLY A 453 -15.30 14.27 8.41
C GLY A 453 -15.19 15.12 7.15
N LYS A 454 -14.84 16.40 7.28
CA LYS A 454 -14.47 17.24 6.13
C LYS A 454 -13.00 17.12 5.78
N ASP A 455 -12.13 17.02 6.76
CA ASP A 455 -10.67 17.08 6.57
C ASP A 455 -10.04 15.71 6.25
N PHE A 456 -10.71 14.59 6.54
CA PHE A 456 -10.25 13.23 6.22
C PHE A 456 -11.25 12.43 5.37
N ASP A 457 -10.72 11.60 4.46
CA ASP A 457 -11.45 10.59 3.70
C ASP A 457 -11.40 9.22 4.41
N SER A 458 -10.30 8.94 5.12
CA SER A 458 -10.18 7.81 6.03
C SER A 458 -9.52 8.17 7.36
N ILE A 459 -10.10 7.64 8.43
CA ILE A 459 -9.50 7.60 9.76
C ILE A 459 -9.57 6.13 10.20
N GLU A 460 -8.44 5.45 10.23
CA GLU A 460 -8.37 4.03 10.55
C GLU A 460 -7.69 3.84 11.92
N VAL A 461 -8.39 3.21 12.86
CA VAL A 461 -7.92 3.06 14.25
C VAL A 461 -7.37 1.65 14.42
N ALA A 462 -6.08 1.53 14.72
CA ALA A 462 -5.43 0.23 14.94
C ALA A 462 -5.83 -0.34 16.31
N GLN A 463 -7.03 -0.92 16.39
CA GLN A 463 -7.62 -1.48 17.61
C GLN A 463 -6.92 -2.78 18.02
N ARG A 464 -6.76 -3.01 19.34
CA ARG A 464 -6.11 -4.22 19.88
C ARG A 464 -6.84 -5.47 19.40
N GLY A 465 -6.09 -6.42 18.87
CA GLY A 465 -6.62 -7.60 18.18
C GLY A 465 -5.64 -8.03 17.10
N GLU A 466 -5.80 -9.25 16.60
CA GLU A 466 -4.99 -9.83 15.52
C GLU A 466 -5.82 -9.92 14.24
N LEU A 467 -5.18 -10.04 13.07
CA LEU A 467 -5.92 -10.24 11.81
C LEU A 467 -6.02 -11.72 11.44
N ILE A 468 -4.87 -12.40 11.40
CA ILE A 468 -4.78 -13.84 11.08
C ILE A 468 -4.01 -14.55 12.18
N SER A 469 -4.65 -15.55 12.78
CA SER A 469 -4.03 -16.54 13.65
C SER A 469 -4.00 -17.90 12.93
N PHE A 470 -2.92 -18.66 13.02
CA PHE A 470 -2.76 -19.90 12.23
C PHE A 470 -2.06 -21.05 12.98
N TYR A 471 -2.30 -22.26 12.50
CA TYR A 471 -1.64 -23.50 12.94
C TYR A 471 -0.78 -24.12 11.81
N SER A 472 -0.34 -25.37 11.97
CA SER A 472 0.60 -26.03 11.06
C SER A 472 0.03 -26.29 9.66
N GLY A 473 0.89 -26.30 8.64
CA GLY A 473 0.52 -26.56 7.24
C GLY A 473 -0.12 -25.38 6.50
N CYS A 474 -0.37 -24.25 7.17
CA CYS A 474 -1.09 -23.13 6.57
C CYS A 474 -0.26 -22.35 5.54
N THR A 475 -0.94 -21.85 4.51
CA THR A 475 -0.38 -20.89 3.55
C THR A 475 -1.14 -19.57 3.64
N ILE A 476 -0.42 -18.46 3.85
CA ILE A 476 -0.97 -17.10 3.86
C ILE A 476 -0.33 -16.34 2.71
N ASP A 477 -1.10 -16.05 1.66
CA ASP A 477 -0.58 -15.48 0.43
C ASP A 477 -1.32 -14.23 -0.05
N ASN A 478 -0.58 -13.25 -0.57
CA ASN A 478 -1.12 -12.19 -1.43
C ASN A 478 -2.17 -11.27 -0.79
N LEU A 479 -2.12 -11.08 0.53
CA LEU A 479 -3.05 -10.23 1.29
C LEU A 479 -2.47 -8.84 1.59
N CYS A 480 -3.33 -7.86 1.85
CA CYS A 480 -2.97 -6.56 2.42
C CYS A 480 -3.52 -6.48 3.85
N LEU A 481 -2.67 -6.42 4.87
CA LEU A 481 -3.00 -6.61 6.28
C LEU A 481 -2.58 -5.37 7.08
N LYS A 482 -3.55 -4.53 7.46
CA LYS A 482 -3.28 -3.17 7.97
C LYS A 482 -4.11 -2.76 9.19
N TYR A 483 -3.68 -1.69 9.85
CA TYR A 483 -4.41 -1.01 10.93
C TYR A 483 -4.81 -1.98 12.05
N CYS A 484 -3.84 -2.76 12.51
CA CYS A 484 -4.01 -3.81 13.51
C CYS A 484 -3.28 -3.37 14.78
N GLY A 485 -3.96 -3.31 15.92
CA GLY A 485 -3.34 -2.84 17.17
C GLY A 485 -2.38 -3.83 17.82
N SER A 486 -2.35 -5.09 17.37
CA SER A 486 -1.43 -6.13 17.88
C SER A 486 -0.61 -6.74 16.73
N HIS A 487 -0.99 -7.93 16.23
CA HIS A 487 -0.21 -8.67 15.23
C HIS A 487 -1.06 -8.93 13.99
N PRO A 488 -0.63 -8.47 12.79
CA PRO A 488 -1.31 -8.82 11.54
C PRO A 488 -1.29 -10.32 11.25
N ILE A 489 -0.13 -10.97 11.40
CA ILE A 489 0.01 -12.43 11.30
C ILE A 489 0.67 -12.96 12.58
N ASN A 490 0.01 -13.87 13.27
CA ASN A 490 0.50 -14.45 14.52
C ASN A 490 0.30 -15.96 14.57
N SER A 491 1.31 -16.69 15.03
CA SER A 491 1.09 -17.94 15.73
C SER A 491 1.49 -17.84 17.19
N THR A 492 0.53 -18.07 18.08
CA THR A 492 0.75 -18.15 19.53
C THR A 492 1.36 -19.51 19.94
N TYR A 493 1.41 -20.49 19.05
CA TYR A 493 1.82 -21.86 19.36
C TYR A 493 2.84 -22.37 18.35
N GLY A 494 3.56 -23.43 18.74
CA GLY A 494 4.50 -24.09 17.85
C GLY A 494 3.84 -24.53 16.55
N THR A 495 4.40 -24.11 15.42
CA THR A 495 3.89 -24.41 14.07
C THR A 495 4.89 -25.18 13.23
N ASP A 496 4.39 -25.94 12.26
CA ASP A 496 5.18 -26.68 11.30
C ASP A 496 4.65 -26.47 9.88
N ASN A 497 5.53 -26.50 8.87
CA ASN A 497 5.19 -26.46 7.45
C ASN A 497 4.33 -25.24 7.05
N THR A 498 4.72 -24.05 7.48
CA THR A 498 3.98 -22.80 7.20
C THR A 498 4.63 -22.01 6.06
N THR A 499 3.81 -21.46 5.15
CA THR A 499 4.26 -20.52 4.10
C THR A 499 3.55 -19.17 4.22
N ILE A 500 4.30 -18.06 4.26
CA ILE A 500 3.76 -16.69 4.26
C ILE A 500 4.43 -15.92 3.12
N THR A 501 3.66 -15.54 2.11
CA THR A 501 4.21 -14.93 0.90
C THR A 501 3.40 -13.77 0.36
N ASN A 502 4.07 -12.91 -0.42
CA ASN A 502 3.43 -11.86 -1.21
C ASN A 502 2.52 -10.92 -0.39
N CYS A 503 2.66 -10.84 0.94
CA CYS A 503 1.78 -10.03 1.77
C CYS A 503 2.32 -8.60 1.92
N GLU A 504 1.41 -7.62 1.86
CA GLU A 504 1.66 -6.25 2.29
C GLU A 504 1.14 -6.11 3.73
N ILE A 505 2.01 -5.75 4.67
CA ILE A 505 1.72 -5.72 6.10
C ILE A 505 2.15 -4.37 6.65
N GLY A 506 1.27 -3.61 7.31
CA GLY A 506 1.74 -2.38 7.94
C GLY A 506 0.75 -1.56 8.76
N TYR A 507 1.26 -0.49 9.38
CA TYR A 507 0.56 0.27 10.42
C TYR A 507 0.05 -0.64 11.54
N ALA A 508 0.98 -1.42 12.10
CA ALA A 508 0.71 -2.50 13.03
C ALA A 508 1.25 -2.22 14.43
N GLY A 509 0.57 -2.77 15.43
CA GLY A 509 0.98 -2.76 16.82
C GLY A 509 0.73 -1.46 17.58
N GLY A 510 1.43 -1.33 18.70
CA GLY A 510 1.38 -0.19 19.59
C GLY A 510 0.24 -0.21 20.60
N SER A 511 -0.58 -1.28 20.67
CA SER A 511 -1.52 -1.41 21.78
C SER A 511 -0.77 -1.55 23.10
N GLN A 512 -1.36 -1.05 24.17
CA GLN A 512 -0.81 -1.17 25.52
C GLN A 512 -0.80 -2.63 26.00
N GLN A 513 0.36 -3.09 26.48
CA GLN A 513 0.55 -4.39 27.12
C GLN A 513 0.36 -4.29 28.64
N SER A 514 1.15 -3.42 29.28
CA SER A 514 1.13 -3.13 30.72
C SER A 514 1.83 -1.79 30.97
N GLY A 515 1.36 -0.97 31.91
CA GLY A 515 1.96 0.34 32.18
C GLY A 515 2.06 1.20 30.91
N THR A 516 3.25 1.72 30.61
CA THR A 516 3.56 2.41 29.34
C THR A 516 4.08 1.47 28.24
N THR A 517 4.34 0.20 28.54
CA THR A 517 4.79 -0.82 27.59
C THR A 517 3.70 -1.13 26.57
N ARG A 518 4.09 -1.21 25.30
CA ARG A 518 3.24 -1.45 24.14
C ARG A 518 3.89 -2.53 23.27
N PHE A 519 3.11 -3.18 22.42
CA PHE A 519 3.55 -4.36 21.66
C PHE A 519 2.93 -4.38 20.26
N GLY A 520 3.54 -5.16 19.35
CA GLY A 520 2.91 -5.57 18.10
C GLY A 520 3.90 -5.72 16.95
N ASN A 521 3.97 -6.94 16.45
CA ASN A 521 4.91 -7.40 15.42
C ASN A 521 4.16 -7.63 14.10
N GLY A 522 4.81 -7.41 12.95
CA GLY A 522 4.23 -7.66 11.62
C GLY A 522 3.90 -9.14 11.39
N ILE A 523 4.90 -10.01 11.57
CA ILE A 523 4.78 -11.48 11.55
C ILE A 523 5.41 -12.04 12.82
N GLN A 524 4.70 -12.92 13.53
CA GLN A 524 5.15 -13.55 14.77
C GLN A 524 5.05 -15.08 14.74
N PHE A 525 6.13 -15.75 15.14
CA PHE A 525 6.19 -17.19 15.40
C PHE A 525 6.48 -17.49 16.88
N GLY A 526 5.44 -17.85 17.63
CA GLY A 526 5.44 -18.10 19.06
C GLY A 526 5.72 -19.56 19.46
N ILE A 527 6.59 -19.76 20.46
CA ILE A 527 6.92 -21.07 21.07
C ILE A 527 7.42 -22.15 20.07
N GLY A 528 8.28 -21.75 19.13
CA GLY A 528 8.92 -22.62 18.13
C GLY A 528 8.25 -22.59 16.75
N ALA A 529 9.02 -22.90 15.72
CA ALA A 529 8.50 -23.04 14.35
C ALA A 529 9.41 -23.92 13.49
N THR A 530 8.84 -24.84 12.71
CA THR A 530 9.61 -25.75 11.85
C THR A 530 9.15 -25.69 10.40
N ASN A 531 10.07 -25.89 9.45
CA ASN A 531 9.78 -25.96 8.02
C ASN A 531 9.02 -24.73 7.49
N VAL A 532 9.50 -23.53 7.82
CA VAL A 532 8.83 -22.25 7.53
C VAL A 532 9.41 -21.55 6.31
N LYS A 533 8.55 -20.93 5.50
CA LYS A 533 8.94 -20.04 4.39
C LYS A 533 8.26 -18.68 4.56
N VAL A 534 9.04 -17.61 4.66
CA VAL A 534 8.55 -16.23 4.63
C VAL A 534 9.27 -15.49 3.52
N LYS A 535 8.57 -15.22 2.40
CA LYS A 535 9.19 -14.69 1.18
C LYS A 535 8.36 -13.65 0.47
N TYR A 536 8.98 -12.66 -0.18
CA TYR A 536 8.26 -11.63 -0.93
C TYR A 536 7.20 -10.90 -0.09
N ASN A 537 7.45 -10.65 1.19
CA ASN A 537 6.56 -9.83 2.00
C ASN A 537 7.09 -8.40 2.09
N TYR A 538 6.18 -7.43 2.08
CA TYR A 538 6.46 -6.03 2.33
C TYR A 538 5.88 -5.64 3.69
N ILE A 539 6.75 -5.45 4.68
CA ILE A 539 6.39 -5.21 6.08
C ILE A 539 6.84 -3.82 6.48
N TYR A 540 5.94 -2.96 6.97
CA TYR A 540 6.30 -1.58 7.26
C TYR A 540 5.49 -0.89 8.36
N GLU A 541 6.06 0.15 8.99
CA GLU A 541 5.40 0.97 10.02
C GLU A 541 4.83 0.11 11.18
N CYS A 542 5.57 -0.93 11.58
CA CYS A 542 5.24 -1.80 12.72
C CYS A 542 5.88 -1.23 14.01
N TYR A 543 5.10 -1.25 15.10
CA TYR A 543 5.52 -0.69 16.39
C TYR A 543 6.79 -1.34 16.95
N ASP A 544 6.91 -2.66 16.82
CA ASP A 544 7.98 -3.48 17.38
C ASP A 544 8.78 -4.13 16.24
N ALA A 545 8.72 -5.45 16.01
CA ALA A 545 9.45 -6.11 14.94
C ALA A 545 8.65 -6.23 13.62
N GLY A 546 9.34 -6.16 12.48
CA GLY A 546 8.78 -6.59 11.20
C GLY A 546 8.49 -8.10 11.19
N PHE A 547 9.49 -8.89 11.57
CA PHE A 547 9.37 -10.33 11.81
C PHE A 547 10.00 -10.70 13.16
N THR A 548 9.39 -11.62 13.93
CA THR A 548 9.95 -12.08 15.21
C THR A 548 9.77 -13.58 15.47
N PHE A 549 10.78 -14.15 16.13
CA PHE A 549 10.68 -15.39 16.87
C PHE A 549 10.44 -15.06 18.35
N GLN A 550 9.29 -15.46 18.91
CA GLN A 550 8.96 -15.17 20.31
C GLN A 550 8.80 -16.42 21.18
N THR A 551 9.41 -16.41 22.36
CA THR A 551 9.12 -17.37 23.44
C THR A 551 8.87 -16.63 24.74
N TRP A 552 8.07 -17.21 25.62
CA TRP A 552 7.68 -16.62 26.90
C TRP A 552 7.82 -17.61 28.03
N SER A 553 8.19 -17.13 29.22
CA SER A 553 8.48 -17.95 30.40
C SER A 553 7.33 -18.86 30.84
N SER A 554 6.08 -18.48 30.56
CA SER A 554 4.91 -19.32 30.85
C SER A 554 4.74 -20.52 29.90
N ALA A 555 5.54 -20.65 28.84
CA ALA A 555 5.56 -21.82 27.97
C ALA A 555 6.14 -23.07 28.65
N LYS A 556 7.03 -22.89 29.63
CA LYS A 556 7.64 -23.95 30.47
C LYS A 556 8.22 -25.15 29.69
N ARG A 557 8.74 -24.91 28.47
CA ARG A 557 9.37 -25.91 27.61
C ARG A 557 10.49 -25.29 26.77
N SER A 558 11.44 -26.10 26.33
CA SER A 558 12.36 -25.70 25.26
C SER A 558 11.61 -25.51 23.94
N THR A 559 12.17 -24.70 23.05
CA THR A 559 11.50 -24.25 21.83
C THR A 559 12.43 -24.31 20.64
N HIS A 560 11.96 -24.89 19.54
CA HIS A 560 12.81 -25.24 18.41
C HIS A 560 12.44 -24.40 17.19
N TYR A 561 13.43 -23.76 16.57
CA TYR A 561 13.26 -23.00 15.33
C TYR A 561 14.11 -23.64 14.23
N TYR A 562 13.51 -24.49 13.39
CA TYR A 562 14.25 -25.34 12.44
C TYR A 562 13.79 -25.16 10.99
N ASN A 563 14.73 -25.21 10.03
CA ASN A 563 14.45 -25.24 8.59
C ASN A 563 13.61 -24.04 8.14
N ILE A 564 14.12 -22.82 8.34
CA ILE A 564 13.38 -21.57 8.12
C ILE A 564 14.04 -20.77 6.99
N ASP A 565 13.31 -20.53 5.91
CA ASP A 565 13.70 -19.67 4.79
C ASP A 565 13.01 -18.30 4.91
N LEU A 566 13.77 -17.30 5.37
CA LEU A 566 13.41 -15.89 5.38
C LEU A 566 14.15 -15.21 4.23
N SER A 567 13.54 -15.11 3.04
CA SER A 567 14.24 -14.55 1.87
C SER A 567 13.43 -13.66 0.95
N GLU A 568 14.11 -12.66 0.38
CA GLU A 568 13.53 -11.69 -0.55
C GLU A 568 12.30 -10.96 0.05
N ASN A 569 12.37 -10.58 1.33
CA ASN A 569 11.39 -9.68 1.98
C ASN A 569 11.93 -8.24 2.06
N LEU A 570 11.01 -7.27 2.03
CA LEU A 570 11.29 -5.86 2.29
C LEU A 570 10.68 -5.48 3.65
N ILE A 571 11.53 -5.01 4.57
CA ILE A 571 11.12 -4.54 5.90
C ILE A 571 11.56 -3.08 6.05
N GLU A 572 10.62 -2.14 6.07
CA GLU A 572 10.88 -0.69 6.16
C GLU A 572 10.30 -0.10 7.44
N LYS A 573 11.01 0.79 8.14
CA LYS A 573 10.45 1.54 9.28
C LYS A 573 9.69 0.66 10.28
N CYS A 574 10.43 -0.23 10.93
CA CYS A 574 9.97 -0.97 12.10
C CYS A 574 10.98 -0.72 13.22
N ALA A 575 10.57 -0.68 14.49
CA ALA A 575 11.52 -0.47 15.58
C ALA A 575 12.64 -1.53 15.57
N TYR A 576 12.27 -2.77 15.26
CA TYR A 576 13.17 -3.85 14.89
C TYR A 576 12.87 -4.37 13.48
N GLY A 577 13.89 -4.61 12.67
CA GLY A 577 13.72 -5.29 11.38
C GLY A 577 13.32 -6.74 11.59
N ILE A 578 14.25 -7.50 12.18
CA ILE A 578 14.01 -8.85 12.72
C ILE A 578 14.37 -8.92 14.19
N GLU A 579 13.56 -9.64 14.97
CA GLU A 579 13.76 -9.89 16.39
C GLU A 579 13.87 -11.38 16.75
N TYR A 580 14.80 -11.70 17.66
CA TYR A 580 14.97 -12.99 18.33
C TYR A 580 14.66 -12.82 19.81
N PHE A 581 13.37 -12.85 20.19
CA PHE A 581 12.92 -12.62 21.56
C PHE A 581 12.62 -13.94 22.26
N THR A 582 13.58 -14.44 23.02
CA THR A 582 13.37 -15.63 23.85
C THR A 582 13.51 -15.24 25.32
N THR A 583 12.74 -15.89 26.20
CA THR A 583 12.73 -15.59 27.64
C THR A 583 12.82 -16.85 28.50
N ASN A 584 13.50 -17.89 28.03
CA ASN A 584 13.78 -19.05 28.86
C ASN A 584 14.74 -18.62 29.98
N THR A 585 14.25 -18.67 31.21
CA THR A 585 14.94 -18.05 32.35
C THR A 585 16.18 -18.84 32.71
N GLU A 586 17.25 -18.13 33.03
CA GLU A 586 18.50 -18.70 33.51
C GLU A 586 18.28 -19.68 34.67
N GLY A 587 18.99 -20.81 34.66
CA GLY A 587 18.83 -21.88 35.66
C GLY A 587 17.59 -22.78 35.50
N SER A 588 16.69 -22.53 34.54
CA SER A 588 15.51 -23.38 34.31
C SER A 588 15.79 -24.69 33.56
N GLY A 589 16.95 -24.81 32.90
CA GLY A 589 17.26 -25.91 31.98
C GLY A 589 16.50 -25.86 30.65
N LEU A 590 15.66 -24.84 30.42
CA LEU A 590 14.94 -24.62 29.16
C LEU A 590 15.79 -23.77 28.21
N TYR A 591 15.74 -24.06 26.92
CA TYR A 591 16.55 -23.39 25.90
C TYR A 591 15.76 -23.16 24.60
N SER A 592 16.30 -22.32 23.73
CA SER A 592 15.71 -22.02 22.42
C SER A 592 16.80 -22.11 21.37
N ASP A 593 16.72 -23.11 20.49
CA ASP A 593 17.75 -23.38 19.49
C ASP A 593 17.28 -23.13 18.05
N TYR A 594 18.25 -22.84 17.19
CA TYR A 594 18.03 -22.30 15.84
C TYR A 594 18.87 -23.11 14.84
N LYS A 595 18.22 -23.91 13.99
CA LYS A 595 18.91 -24.83 13.08
C LYS A 595 18.43 -24.71 11.64
N ASN A 596 19.36 -24.70 10.68
CA ASN A 596 19.06 -24.52 9.26
C ASN A 596 18.21 -23.26 9.00
N ILE A 597 18.69 -22.11 9.49
CA ILE A 597 18.04 -20.81 9.27
C ILE A 597 18.72 -20.12 8.10
N SER A 598 17.94 -19.69 7.12
CA SER A 598 18.42 -18.88 6.00
C SER A 598 17.76 -17.51 6.03
N PHE A 599 18.55 -16.48 6.29
CA PHE A 599 18.16 -15.09 6.14
C PHE A 599 18.90 -14.49 4.95
N ASN A 600 18.25 -14.50 3.78
CA ASN A 600 18.92 -14.33 2.49
C ASN A 600 18.24 -13.30 1.56
N LYS A 601 19.00 -12.35 1.01
CA LYS A 601 18.51 -11.33 0.04
C LYS A 601 17.34 -10.45 0.52
N ASN A 602 17.17 -10.26 1.82
CA ASN A 602 16.16 -9.33 2.35
C ASN A 602 16.69 -7.90 2.30
N ILE A 603 15.78 -6.94 2.27
CA ILE A 603 16.09 -5.51 2.41
C ILE A 603 15.45 -5.05 3.71
N ILE A 604 16.28 -4.62 4.67
CA ILE A 604 15.86 -4.18 5.99
C ILE A 604 16.35 -2.75 6.16
N ARG A 605 15.43 -1.80 6.30
CA ARG A 605 15.78 -0.37 6.23
C ARG A 605 14.99 0.52 7.18
N PHE A 606 15.63 1.61 7.60
CA PHE A 606 15.05 2.69 8.38
C PHE A 606 14.48 2.28 9.74
N ALA A 607 15.13 1.36 10.46
CA ALA A 607 14.72 1.04 11.83
C ALA A 607 14.86 2.25 12.77
N GLY A 608 13.84 2.48 13.60
CA GLY A 608 13.73 3.68 14.44
C GLY A 608 13.26 4.93 13.71
N TYR A 609 12.64 4.79 12.54
CA TYR A 609 11.97 5.87 11.80
C TYR A 609 10.50 5.55 11.49
N GLU A 610 9.94 4.58 12.21
CA GLU A 610 8.51 4.36 12.30
C GLU A 610 7.80 5.44 13.13
N TRP A 611 6.50 5.58 12.90
CA TRP A 611 5.60 6.51 13.60
C TRP A 611 5.65 6.46 15.15
N SER A 612 6.07 5.34 15.71
CA SER A 612 6.13 5.11 17.16
C SER A 612 7.46 5.46 17.81
N GLN A 613 8.53 5.73 17.05
CA GLN A 613 9.88 5.97 17.58
C GLN A 613 9.89 6.97 18.76
N PHE A 614 9.24 8.12 18.61
CA PHE A 614 9.17 9.17 19.64
C PHE A 614 8.12 8.91 20.73
N GLN A 615 7.39 7.79 20.64
CA GLN A 615 6.40 7.31 21.61
C GLN A 615 6.89 6.08 22.39
N ARG A 616 8.08 5.55 22.08
CA ARG A 616 8.70 4.41 22.79
C ARG A 616 9.35 4.88 24.10
N PRO A 617 9.30 4.09 25.19
CA PRO A 617 10.11 4.33 26.39
C PRO A 617 11.62 4.15 26.16
N ASP A 618 11.98 3.33 25.16
CA ASP A 618 13.32 2.81 24.86
C ASP A 618 13.83 3.22 23.45
N PRO A 619 13.75 4.49 23.03
CA PRO A 619 13.96 4.91 21.63
C PRO A 619 15.38 4.65 21.08
N TRP A 620 16.34 4.28 21.93
CA TRP A 620 17.75 4.05 21.58
C TRP A 620 18.10 2.58 21.32
N MET A 621 17.11 1.69 21.31
CA MET A 621 17.29 0.24 21.18
C MET A 621 16.97 -0.31 19.77
N THR A 622 16.49 0.55 18.88
CA THR A 622 16.02 0.21 17.53
C THR A 622 17.14 -0.30 16.63
N SER A 623 16.83 -1.31 15.82
CA SER A 623 17.85 -2.03 15.05
C SER A 623 17.32 -2.84 13.87
N LEU A 624 18.15 -3.08 12.86
CA LEU A 624 17.77 -3.89 11.70
C LEU A 624 17.79 -5.39 12.06
N ILE A 625 18.72 -5.81 12.92
CA ILE A 625 18.75 -7.12 13.59
C ILE A 625 18.75 -6.91 15.11
N ARG A 626 17.76 -7.50 15.80
CA ARG A 626 17.57 -7.42 17.25
C ARG A 626 17.70 -8.80 17.90
N GLY A 627 18.78 -9.04 18.62
CA GLY A 627 18.94 -10.19 19.53
C GLY A 627 18.42 -9.87 20.94
N GLY A 628 17.63 -10.78 21.51
CA GLY A 628 17.14 -10.68 22.89
C GLY A 628 18.21 -10.99 23.94
N GLN A 629 17.99 -10.47 25.16
CA GLN A 629 18.92 -10.61 26.30
C GLN A 629 19.08 -12.04 26.83
N TRP A 630 18.20 -12.97 26.40
CA TRP A 630 18.15 -14.36 26.87
C TRP A 630 18.13 -15.39 25.72
N ALA A 631 18.53 -14.96 24.52
CA ALA A 631 18.73 -15.87 23.39
C ALA A 631 20.08 -16.60 23.57
N TYR A 632 20.01 -17.82 24.10
CA TYR A 632 21.11 -18.79 24.08
C TYR A 632 21.39 -19.23 22.64
N MET A 633 22.12 -18.39 21.89
CA MET A 633 22.48 -18.62 20.49
C MET A 633 23.74 -19.50 20.33
N ASP A 634 24.28 -20.02 21.44
CA ASP A 634 25.42 -20.96 21.45
C ASP A 634 25.05 -22.33 20.85
N ASP A 635 23.75 -22.63 20.74
CA ASP A 635 23.17 -23.81 20.10
C ASP A 635 22.66 -23.53 18.66
N CYS A 636 23.20 -22.52 17.97
CA CYS A 636 22.93 -22.31 16.55
C CYS A 636 23.62 -23.38 15.69
N GLU A 637 22.95 -23.85 14.63
CA GLU A 637 23.50 -24.79 13.66
C GLU A 637 23.09 -24.37 12.24
N ASN A 638 24.04 -24.13 11.34
CA ASN A 638 23.74 -23.73 9.96
C ASN A 638 22.77 -22.52 9.90
N PHE A 639 23.07 -21.47 10.68
CA PHE A 639 22.38 -20.19 10.61
C PHE A 639 23.13 -19.31 9.61
N THR A 640 22.47 -18.83 8.55
CA THR A 640 23.08 -17.98 7.53
C THR A 640 22.39 -16.61 7.45
N ILE A 641 23.18 -15.53 7.46
CA ILE A 641 22.76 -14.15 7.18
C ILE A 641 23.56 -13.68 5.96
N THR A 642 22.97 -13.80 4.77
CA THR A 642 23.72 -13.60 3.51
C THR A 642 22.99 -12.76 2.47
N ASN A 643 23.75 -12.01 1.68
CA ASN A 643 23.25 -11.23 0.54
C ASN A 643 22.15 -10.18 0.87
N ASN A 644 21.91 -9.88 2.16
CA ASN A 644 20.90 -8.92 2.57
C ASN A 644 21.40 -7.48 2.37
N ILE A 645 20.47 -6.53 2.29
CA ILE A 645 20.76 -5.10 2.35
C ILE A 645 20.25 -4.55 3.68
N PHE A 646 21.17 -4.02 4.48
CA PHE A 646 20.90 -3.30 5.72
C PHE A 646 21.07 -1.81 5.47
N ASP A 647 19.97 -1.04 5.44
CA ASP A 647 19.97 0.35 4.98
C ASP A 647 19.43 1.33 6.03
N ILE A 648 20.37 1.93 6.78
CA ILE A 648 20.18 2.95 7.80
C ILE A 648 19.34 2.52 9.01
N SER A 649 19.90 2.70 10.21
CA SER A 649 19.17 2.60 11.47
C SER A 649 19.42 3.86 12.31
N ARG A 650 18.39 4.33 13.01
CA ARG A 650 18.50 5.47 13.92
C ARG A 650 19.46 5.22 15.09
N ALA A 651 19.66 3.96 15.49
CA ALA A 651 20.53 3.59 16.59
C ALA A 651 21.59 2.54 16.20
N CYS A 652 21.24 1.30 15.82
CA CYS A 652 22.24 0.28 15.46
C CYS A 652 21.81 -0.59 14.28
N ILE A 653 22.73 -1.02 13.42
CA ILE A 653 22.44 -2.05 12.41
C ILE A 653 22.08 -3.36 13.13
N VAL A 654 23.00 -3.82 13.99
CA VAL A 654 22.84 -5.00 14.83
C VAL A 654 22.80 -4.55 16.28
N PHE A 655 21.76 -4.95 17.01
CA PHE A 655 21.73 -4.89 18.46
C PHE A 655 21.52 -6.29 19.02
N TRP A 656 22.61 -6.91 19.42
CA TRP A 656 22.67 -8.24 20.04
C TRP A 656 23.41 -8.06 21.37
N TRP A 657 22.70 -8.22 22.49
CA TRP A 657 23.25 -7.97 23.82
C TRP A 657 23.01 -9.19 24.71
N TRP A 658 24.10 -9.78 25.20
CA TRP A 658 24.07 -10.75 26.29
C TRP A 658 24.71 -10.15 27.55
N HIS A 659 24.18 -10.46 28.73
CA HIS A 659 24.71 -9.98 30.01
C HIS A 659 24.60 -11.07 31.06
N ASP A 660 25.75 -11.46 31.61
CA ASP A 660 25.86 -12.26 32.82
C ASP A 660 27.13 -11.81 33.57
N GLU A 661 26.97 -10.79 34.42
CA GLU A 661 28.03 -10.32 35.32
C GLU A 661 28.40 -11.36 36.40
N SER A 662 27.59 -12.41 36.61
CA SER A 662 27.78 -13.37 37.70
C SER A 662 28.74 -14.51 37.35
N LYS A 663 28.78 -14.96 36.08
CA LYS A 663 29.62 -16.09 35.66
C LYS A 663 31.04 -15.72 35.23
N ASN A 664 31.32 -14.46 34.95
CA ASN A 664 32.63 -14.00 34.44
C ASN A 664 33.04 -14.70 33.10
N VAL A 665 32.06 -15.29 32.40
CA VAL A 665 32.24 -15.97 31.10
C VAL A 665 32.00 -14.95 30.00
N ILE A 666 33.09 -14.44 29.43
CA ILE A 666 33.01 -13.70 28.17
C ILE A 666 33.09 -14.75 27.05
N HIS A 667 31.96 -15.08 26.41
CA HIS A 667 31.99 -15.80 25.14
C HIS A 667 32.61 -14.85 24.09
N LEU A 668 33.89 -15.11 23.78
CA LEU A 668 34.73 -14.27 22.92
C LEU A 668 34.66 -14.63 21.43
N GLU A 669 34.12 -15.82 21.12
CA GLU A 669 34.02 -16.34 19.76
C GLU A 669 32.68 -15.95 19.10
N PRO A 670 32.64 -15.74 17.78
CA PRO A 670 31.38 -15.57 17.06
C PRO A 670 30.48 -16.80 17.28
N HIS A 671 29.17 -16.56 17.41
CA HIS A 671 28.19 -17.62 17.72
C HIS A 671 28.40 -18.85 16.85
N LYS A 672 28.69 -19.99 17.50
CA LYS A 672 28.98 -21.25 16.81
C LYS A 672 27.81 -21.58 15.88
N GLY A 673 28.11 -21.88 14.61
CA GLY A 673 27.10 -22.19 13.60
C GLY A 673 26.44 -21.00 12.90
N LEU A 674 26.77 -19.75 13.28
CA LEU A 674 26.36 -18.55 12.54
C LEU A 674 27.36 -18.19 11.43
N THR A 675 26.85 -18.00 10.22
CA THR A 675 27.61 -17.52 9.05
C THR A 675 27.01 -16.20 8.57
N VAL A 676 27.81 -15.14 8.56
CA VAL A 676 27.43 -13.82 8.02
C VAL A 676 28.37 -13.48 6.87
N SER A 677 27.84 -13.29 5.65
CA SER A 677 28.67 -12.90 4.50
C SER A 677 27.88 -12.33 3.32
N GLY A 678 28.52 -11.45 2.55
CA GLY A 678 27.99 -10.93 1.28
C GLY A 678 26.86 -9.93 1.44
N ASN A 679 26.62 -9.42 2.65
CA ASN A 679 25.61 -8.42 2.90
C ASN A 679 26.12 -7.02 2.52
N THR A 680 25.21 -6.12 2.16
CA THR A 680 25.50 -4.70 1.91
C THR A 680 25.02 -3.87 3.09
N TYR A 681 25.85 -2.95 3.57
CA TYR A 681 25.58 -2.14 4.76
C TYR A 681 25.66 -0.64 4.46
N TYR A 682 24.54 0.07 4.60
CA TYR A 682 24.49 1.53 4.61
C TYR A 682 24.20 2.02 6.03
N GLN A 683 24.97 3.00 6.51
CA GLN A 683 24.65 3.67 7.77
C GLN A 683 25.00 5.14 7.74
N ALA A 684 24.12 5.93 8.32
CA ALA A 684 24.39 7.33 8.62
C ALA A 684 24.89 7.47 10.06
N ARG A 685 25.69 8.51 10.32
CA ARG A 685 26.12 8.85 11.68
C ARG A 685 24.90 9.06 12.59
N THR A 686 24.80 8.23 13.62
CA THR A 686 23.75 8.31 14.64
C THR A 686 24.07 9.41 15.67
N PRO A 687 23.07 9.94 16.40
CA PRO A 687 23.27 11.08 17.31
C PRO A 687 24.29 10.84 18.42
N ASP A 688 24.38 9.61 18.94
CA ASP A 688 25.34 9.19 19.98
C ASP A 688 26.54 8.43 19.40
N GLY A 689 26.62 8.28 18.07
CA GLY A 689 27.66 7.54 17.36
C GLY A 689 27.58 6.03 17.46
N ARG A 690 26.57 5.45 18.12
CA ARG A 690 26.38 4.00 18.21
C ARG A 690 26.12 3.44 16.80
N CYS A 691 26.73 2.30 16.47
CA CYS A 691 26.56 1.69 15.15
C CYS A 691 26.16 0.20 15.23
N MET A 692 26.80 -0.54 16.14
CA MET A 692 26.51 -1.95 16.39
C MET A 692 26.61 -2.24 17.88
N THR A 693 25.92 -3.27 18.35
CA THR A 693 26.16 -3.92 19.64
C THR A 693 26.22 -5.41 19.34
N TYR A 694 27.40 -6.01 19.43
CA TYR A 694 27.66 -7.41 19.08
C TYR A 694 29.00 -7.88 19.70
N HIS A 695 30.09 -7.17 19.43
CA HIS A 695 31.42 -7.54 19.89
C HIS A 695 31.61 -7.32 21.41
N LYS A 696 31.99 -8.39 22.13
CA LYS A 696 32.28 -8.41 23.58
C LYS A 696 31.18 -7.78 24.45
N ASN A 697 29.92 -7.93 24.04
CA ASN A 697 28.74 -7.36 24.72
C ASN A 697 28.81 -5.84 24.93
N LYS A 698 29.53 -5.11 24.08
CA LYS A 698 29.68 -3.65 24.16
C LYS A 698 29.18 -2.95 22.91
N PRO A 699 28.59 -1.74 23.05
CA PRO A 699 28.33 -0.88 21.92
C PRO A 699 29.63 -0.51 21.19
N VAL A 700 29.62 -0.66 19.87
CA VAL A 700 30.67 -0.21 18.95
C VAL A 700 30.21 1.11 18.34
N TYR A 701 31.06 2.12 18.43
CA TYR A 701 30.80 3.48 17.98
C TYR A 701 31.55 3.78 16.69
N ALA A 702 30.91 4.50 15.78
CA ALA A 702 31.51 4.99 14.54
C ALA A 702 31.15 6.47 14.34
N TYR A 703 32.17 7.29 14.07
CA TYR A 703 32.03 8.71 13.76
C TYR A 703 32.55 9.05 12.36
N ASN A 704 33.20 8.10 11.70
CA ASN A 704 33.74 8.18 10.35
C ASN A 704 33.67 6.81 9.66
N GLU A 705 33.95 6.78 8.36
CA GLU A 705 33.86 5.59 7.53
C GLU A 705 34.81 4.47 7.97
N THR A 706 36.06 4.78 8.35
CA THR A 706 37.02 3.75 8.80
C THR A 706 36.51 2.99 10.01
N GLN A 707 36.05 3.71 11.04
CA GLN A 707 35.48 3.11 12.25
C GLN A 707 34.20 2.31 11.95
N TYR A 708 33.40 2.78 10.99
CA TYR A 708 32.20 2.07 10.54
C TYR A 708 32.56 0.75 9.84
N GLN A 709 33.50 0.76 8.90
CA GLN A 709 33.96 -0.44 8.22
C GLN A 709 34.64 -1.44 9.18
N GLU A 710 35.39 -0.95 10.16
CA GLU A 710 35.94 -1.77 11.26
C GLU A 710 34.80 -2.42 12.08
N ALA A 711 33.79 -1.64 12.48
CA ALA A 711 32.64 -2.13 13.23
C ALA A 711 31.87 -3.22 12.47
N VAL A 712 31.58 -3.01 11.18
CA VAL A 712 30.89 -4.00 10.33
C VAL A 712 31.70 -5.30 10.23
N ARG A 713 33.04 -5.21 10.09
CA ARG A 713 33.92 -6.39 10.02
C ARG A 713 33.99 -7.23 11.30
N LEU A 714 33.48 -6.72 12.43
CA LEU A 714 33.29 -7.51 13.66
C LEU A 714 32.05 -8.42 13.59
N PHE A 715 31.12 -8.18 12.65
CA PHE A 715 29.88 -8.94 12.47
C PHE A 715 29.85 -9.73 11.15
N ASP A 716 30.21 -9.09 10.04
CA ASP A 716 30.35 -9.72 8.72
C ASP A 716 31.81 -9.61 8.28
N SER A 717 32.53 -10.72 8.26
CA SER A 717 33.96 -10.77 7.91
C SER A 717 34.23 -10.61 6.41
N ASN A 718 33.19 -10.73 5.57
CA ASN A 718 33.26 -10.61 4.12
C ASN A 718 32.00 -9.91 3.57
N PRO A 719 31.82 -8.60 3.88
CA PRO A 719 30.66 -7.84 3.44
C PRO A 719 30.80 -7.50 1.95
N LYS A 720 29.69 -7.51 1.22
CA LYS A 720 29.67 -7.20 -0.23
C LYS A 720 29.99 -5.73 -0.50
N ALA A 721 29.44 -4.83 0.33
CA ALA A 721 29.74 -3.40 0.28
C ALA A 721 29.39 -2.71 1.60
N MET A 722 30.08 -1.62 1.90
CA MET A 722 29.86 -0.79 3.10
C MET A 722 29.86 0.67 2.69
N TYR A 723 28.86 1.43 3.10
CA TYR A 723 28.70 2.84 2.77
C TYR A 723 28.38 3.64 4.04
N TRP A 724 29.11 4.73 4.23
CA TRP A 724 28.97 5.63 5.38
C TRP A 724 28.44 6.99 4.94
N TYR A 725 27.44 7.49 5.64
CA TYR A 725 26.90 8.84 5.45
C TYR A 725 27.18 9.73 6.67
N PRO A 726 27.76 10.94 6.50
CA PRO A 726 28.01 11.86 7.63
C PRO A 726 26.74 12.28 8.38
N THR A 727 25.59 12.27 7.72
CA THR A 727 24.26 12.60 8.25
C THR A 727 23.18 11.84 7.48
N VAL A 728 22.00 11.72 8.07
CA VAL A 728 20.80 11.21 7.38
C VAL A 728 20.25 12.27 6.45
N THR A 729 19.94 11.89 5.20
CA THR A 729 19.31 12.78 4.22
C THR A 729 17.81 12.54 4.18
N PHE A 730 17.04 13.62 4.06
CA PHE A 730 15.58 13.57 3.91
C PHE A 730 15.15 14.29 2.62
N LYS A 731 14.07 13.81 2.01
CA LYS A 731 13.30 14.44 0.92
C LYS A 731 11.94 14.91 1.43
#